data_AF-A0A8H5ZIT7-F1
#
_entry.id   AF-A0A8H5ZIT7-F1
#
_cell.length_a   1.000
_cell.length_b   1.000
_cell.length_c   1.000
_cell.angle_alpha   90.00
_cell.angle_beta   90.00
_cell.angle_gamma   90.00
#
_symmetry.space_group_name_H-M   'P 1'
#
loop_
_entity.id
_entity.type
_entity.pdbx_description
1 polymer ?
#
loop_
_entity_poly.entity_id
_entity_poly.type
_entity_poly.pdbx_seq_one_letter_code
_entity_poly.pdbx_strand_id
1 'polypeptide(L)'
;MAEVISQRPGGPSPAQPLTLQRQPSFSSFPPSRSPSTRNGHYPKSRSPQPPMLREGEENDSTQSERDDPFRHLSAMSHARAGMKLRPQYPADAIENHVEYILVASFDIDRGSIMEHQYPAAISGDETIGAIVKAMAICTRHPFLHIYKPLLLLALEEYFRAPVLETLASLYNALNSMDLSLLPKLSHLESFVLGASDAKDMFVEKFELMVRHRKKQDAAKEADETTSDPQSKRKVYTIPRDTHEFESKIDYNGIPVPVKIPTSLSPETVGDFSLIKLIQTFSTPHTTQPQPFALHPHLTTSGAFTHPIIVLVNALLTQKRIIFIGHNRPSGEVAEAVLAACALASGGILRGFVRHAFPYTDLTKVDDLLKVPGFIAGVTNPAFSYKPEWWDLLCDLPTGRMKISNRIESASPTEGSLFFQQQGLPLNGLSGQSGLDSKGGGIDPTGDNQFMDRLLESIANRHGENAIRAKWRSWVLKFTRIAAAFEETVYGASALYIGAHDTETGAYGVSGHGYVWSDEGSKLRELAANVHRIEGWRNTRSYYSYIQDIAKGWGKKPVRGLDMHHQHDKLRCLKLTHDQSAAIYLALARCVEEAGSSSGSTSASSTDLSSMAQSLNITNESARRVNAQLQYDTVLQLLCVIPDAGLFYLSLGLFHPRQDVRMAVVKLLERIMDHSAGRHYWGQLGRFAKLAFFRVKREEAQK
;
A
#
# COMPACT_ATOMS: atom_id res chain seq x y z
N MET A 1 6.04 19.01 2.56
CA MET A 1 5.39 19.92 1.59
C MET A 1 6.03 21.28 1.74
N ALA A 2 6.38 21.94 0.65
CA ALA A 2 6.86 23.32 0.64
C ALA A 2 5.90 24.12 -0.25
N GLU A 3 5.37 25.23 0.26
CA GLU A 3 4.42 26.08 -0.46
C GLU A 3 5.02 27.49 -0.62
N VAL A 4 4.87 28.06 -1.82
CA VAL A 4 5.51 29.31 -2.25
C VAL A 4 4.42 30.34 -2.49
N ILE A 5 4.48 31.46 -1.77
CA ILE A 5 3.63 32.63 -2.00
C ILE A 5 4.48 33.73 -2.63
N SER A 6 3.99 34.34 -3.72
CA SER A 6 4.60 35.53 -4.32
C SER A 6 3.59 36.68 -4.29
N GLN A 7 3.99 37.84 -3.78
CA GLN A 7 3.22 39.08 -3.90
C GLN A 7 4.01 40.08 -4.76
N ARG A 8 3.37 40.61 -5.81
CA ARG A 8 3.86 41.77 -6.56
C ARG A 8 3.25 43.04 -5.97
N PRO A 9 4.00 44.15 -5.82
CA PRO A 9 3.41 45.43 -5.48
C PRO A 9 2.60 45.96 -6.68
N GLY A 10 1.36 46.39 -6.42
CA GLY A 10 0.44 46.93 -7.42
C GLY A 10 0.75 48.38 -7.83
N GLY A 11 0.54 48.68 -9.12
CA GLY A 11 0.50 50.01 -9.71
C GLY A 11 -0.37 50.00 -10.99
N PRO A 12 -1.03 51.10 -11.35
CA PRO A 12 -2.28 51.07 -12.11
C PRO A 12 -2.10 51.07 -13.64
N SER A 13 -3.03 50.41 -14.35
CA SER A 13 -3.23 50.50 -15.80
C SER A 13 -3.84 51.87 -16.18
N PRO A 14 -3.73 52.35 -17.43
CA PRO A 14 -4.68 51.86 -18.46
C PRO A 14 -4.17 51.81 -19.93
N ALA A 15 -4.99 51.14 -20.75
CA ALA A 15 -5.20 51.28 -22.21
C ALA A 15 -4.29 50.54 -23.23
N GLN A 16 -4.94 49.65 -24.00
CA GLN A 16 -4.59 49.16 -25.35
C GLN A 16 -5.32 50.01 -26.42
N PRO A 17 -5.18 49.79 -27.75
CA PRO A 17 -4.35 48.82 -28.50
C PRO A 17 -3.55 49.45 -29.66
N LEU A 18 -2.67 48.68 -30.33
CA LEU A 18 -2.55 48.64 -31.80
C LEU A 18 -1.62 47.50 -32.26
N THR A 19 -2.02 46.91 -33.37
CA THR A 19 -1.46 45.77 -34.11
C THR A 19 -0.07 46.03 -34.72
N LEU A 20 0.78 45.01 -34.83
CA LEU A 20 1.59 44.72 -36.04
C LEU A 20 2.38 43.41 -35.93
N GLN A 21 2.19 42.55 -36.94
CA GLN A 21 2.98 41.35 -37.24
C GLN A 21 4.43 41.70 -37.56
N ARG A 22 5.39 40.88 -37.10
CA ARG A 22 6.56 40.51 -37.91
C ARG A 22 7.28 39.28 -37.35
N GLN A 23 7.48 38.30 -38.22
CA GLN A 23 8.47 37.23 -38.06
C GLN A 23 9.90 37.81 -38.02
N PRO A 24 10.88 36.99 -37.62
CA PRO A 24 11.91 36.71 -38.62
C PRO A 24 12.30 35.23 -38.73
N SER A 25 12.74 34.97 -39.96
CA SER A 25 13.24 33.76 -40.58
C SER A 25 14.62 33.30 -40.10
N PHE A 26 14.82 31.99 -40.24
CA PHE A 26 16.11 31.30 -40.26
C PHE A 26 17.07 31.84 -41.32
N SER A 27 18.37 31.89 -40.98
CA SER A 27 19.46 31.62 -41.90
C SER A 27 20.65 30.95 -41.19
N SER A 28 21.12 29.91 -41.86
CA SER A 28 22.19 28.95 -41.59
C SER A 28 23.56 29.46 -42.03
N PHE A 29 24.66 28.93 -41.45
CA PHE A 29 25.90 28.42 -42.11
C PHE A 29 27.00 28.06 -41.06
N PRO A 30 28.04 27.24 -41.37
CA PRO A 30 28.21 25.87 -40.83
C PRO A 30 29.59 25.66 -40.12
N PRO A 31 30.05 24.41 -39.82
CA PRO A 31 31.07 24.11 -38.81
C PRO A 31 32.49 23.94 -39.38
N SER A 32 33.53 24.10 -38.54
CA SER A 32 34.80 23.35 -38.74
C SER A 32 35.75 23.38 -37.52
N ARG A 33 36.47 22.25 -37.38
CA ARG A 33 37.78 22.01 -36.75
C ARG A 33 37.85 21.39 -35.34
N SER A 34 38.25 20.12 -35.33
CA SER A 34 39.24 19.50 -34.43
C SER A 34 40.44 19.05 -35.30
N PRO A 35 41.53 18.41 -34.79
CA PRO A 35 42.06 18.30 -33.42
C PRO A 35 43.58 18.66 -33.35
N SER A 36 44.17 18.74 -32.14
CA SER A 36 45.62 18.62 -31.98
C SER A 36 46.04 17.95 -30.67
N THR A 37 46.86 16.92 -30.85
CA THR A 37 47.61 16.09 -29.90
C THR A 37 48.87 16.78 -29.38
N ARG A 38 49.21 16.63 -28.08
CA ARG A 38 50.60 16.37 -27.67
C ARG A 38 50.74 15.77 -26.25
N ASN A 39 51.59 14.74 -26.21
CA ASN A 39 52.11 14.00 -25.06
C ASN A 39 52.99 14.82 -24.10
N GLY A 40 53.06 14.37 -22.84
CA GLY A 40 54.12 14.65 -21.87
C GLY A 40 54.02 13.75 -20.63
N HIS A 41 55.10 13.05 -20.28
CA HIS A 41 55.24 11.93 -19.33
C HIS A 41 55.67 12.36 -17.89
N TYR A 42 55.09 11.69 -16.87
CA TYR A 42 55.61 11.17 -15.56
C TYR A 42 56.26 12.11 -14.50
N PRO A 43 56.37 11.73 -13.18
CA PRO A 43 56.31 10.38 -12.57
C PRO A 43 55.51 10.18 -11.25
N LYS A 44 55.49 8.90 -10.85
CA LYS A 44 54.82 8.18 -9.75
C LYS A 44 55.29 8.51 -8.32
N SER A 45 54.39 8.34 -7.34
CA SER A 45 54.68 7.84 -5.97
C SER A 45 53.41 7.13 -5.42
N ARG A 46 53.40 5.80 -5.28
CA ARG A 46 53.84 4.91 -4.18
C ARG A 46 52.76 4.71 -3.10
N SER A 47 52.09 3.55 -3.19
CA SER A 47 51.18 2.93 -2.23
C SER A 47 51.95 2.26 -1.07
N PRO A 48 51.34 2.11 0.13
CA PRO A 48 51.79 1.16 1.14
C PRO A 48 50.98 -0.15 1.10
N GLN A 49 51.70 -1.27 1.04
CA GLN A 49 51.20 -2.64 1.28
C GLN A 49 51.17 -2.95 2.80
N PRO A 50 50.36 -3.96 3.22
CA PRO A 50 50.24 -4.41 4.61
C PRO A 50 51.33 -5.43 5.02
N PRO A 51 51.55 -5.68 6.32
CA PRO A 51 52.59 -6.61 6.77
C PRO A 51 52.13 -8.08 6.83
N MET A 52 52.86 -8.90 6.09
CA MET A 52 53.39 -10.26 6.36
C MET A 52 52.74 -11.16 7.43
N LEU A 53 52.35 -12.36 6.96
CA LEU A 53 52.09 -13.60 7.69
C LEU A 53 53.38 -14.21 8.29
N ARG A 54 53.23 -14.94 9.40
CA ARG A 54 54.21 -15.90 9.93
C ARG A 54 53.50 -17.25 10.10
N GLU A 55 54.04 -18.28 9.47
CA GLU A 55 53.58 -19.68 9.53
C GLU A 55 54.13 -20.41 10.76
N GLY A 56 53.40 -21.48 11.14
CA GLY A 56 53.92 -22.64 11.88
C GLY A 56 53.24 -22.91 13.22
N GLU A 57 52.28 -23.84 13.26
CA GLU A 57 52.47 -25.19 13.82
C GLU A 57 51.15 -26.00 13.82
N GLU A 58 51.29 -27.27 13.47
CA GLU A 58 50.26 -28.27 13.25
C GLU A 58 49.69 -28.83 14.57
N ASN A 59 48.39 -29.14 14.61
CA ASN A 59 47.94 -30.40 15.24
C ASN A 59 46.52 -30.78 14.79
N ASP A 60 46.43 -32.06 14.44
CA ASP A 60 45.30 -32.81 13.89
C ASP A 60 44.35 -33.31 15.00
N SER A 61 43.04 -33.22 14.78
CA SER A 61 42.09 -34.27 15.19
C SER A 61 40.69 -33.99 14.63
N THR A 62 40.27 -34.90 13.77
CA THR A 62 38.96 -35.08 13.14
C THR A 62 37.78 -35.19 14.12
N GLN A 63 36.65 -34.54 13.78
CA GLN A 63 35.30 -35.05 14.06
C GLN A 63 34.27 -34.41 13.10
N SER A 64 33.48 -35.28 12.49
CA SER A 64 32.50 -35.02 11.43
C SER A 64 31.16 -34.56 11.99
N GLU A 65 30.67 -33.38 11.58
CA GLU A 65 29.25 -33.02 11.69
C GLU A 65 28.77 -32.30 10.42
N ARG A 66 27.52 -32.59 10.06
CA ARG A 66 26.84 -32.18 8.83
C ARG A 66 26.50 -30.68 8.89
N ASP A 67 26.97 -29.92 7.91
CA ASP A 67 26.66 -28.49 7.78
C ASP A 67 25.21 -28.24 7.34
N ASP A 68 24.50 -27.48 8.17
CA ASP A 68 23.16 -26.94 7.97
C ASP A 68 23.30 -25.50 7.42
N PRO A 69 22.77 -25.16 6.22
CA PRO A 69 23.13 -23.93 5.50
C PRO A 69 22.58 -22.61 6.09
N PHE A 70 21.94 -22.63 7.26
CA PHE A 70 21.22 -21.47 7.82
C PHE A 70 21.99 -20.65 8.87
N ARG A 71 23.24 -20.97 9.22
CA ARG A 71 23.97 -20.24 10.28
C ARG A 71 24.74 -18.99 9.85
N HIS A 72 25.03 -18.79 8.56
CA HIS A 72 25.85 -17.65 8.12
C HIS A 72 25.09 -16.32 7.90
N LEU A 73 23.77 -16.27 8.08
CA LEU A 73 22.97 -15.03 7.93
C LEU A 73 22.79 -14.24 9.24
N SER A 74 23.30 -14.73 10.37
CA SER A 74 23.08 -14.13 11.69
C SER A 74 24.19 -13.19 12.18
N ALA A 75 25.36 -13.13 11.53
CA ALA A 75 26.56 -12.52 12.14
C ALA A 75 26.99 -11.14 11.60
N MET A 76 26.19 -10.47 10.74
CA MET A 76 26.51 -9.12 10.25
C MET A 76 25.41 -8.06 10.51
N SER A 77 24.53 -8.27 11.50
CA SER A 77 23.45 -7.32 11.83
C SER A 77 23.61 -6.57 13.16
N HIS A 78 24.73 -6.74 13.86
CA HIS A 78 25.01 -6.04 15.12
C HIS A 78 25.94 -4.82 14.95
N ALA A 79 25.59 -3.91 14.06
CA ALA A 79 25.99 -2.50 14.14
C ALA A 79 25.04 -1.65 13.27
N ARG A 80 24.26 -0.76 13.91
CA ARG A 80 23.22 0.14 13.33
C ARG A 80 21.78 -0.38 13.20
N ALA A 81 21.37 -1.32 14.04
CA ALA A 81 19.95 -1.57 14.30
C ALA A 81 19.39 -0.50 15.26
N GLY A 82 18.93 0.64 14.72
CA GLY A 82 18.52 1.77 15.56
C GLY A 82 17.42 2.68 15.04
N MET A 83 16.72 2.36 13.95
CA MET A 83 15.45 3.02 13.61
C MET A 83 14.45 1.98 13.11
N LYS A 84 13.75 1.35 14.06
CA LYS A 84 12.51 0.63 13.75
C LYS A 84 11.53 1.68 13.19
N LEU A 85 11.10 1.55 11.94
CA LEU A 85 9.86 2.20 11.49
C LEU A 85 8.73 1.56 12.30
N ARG A 86 8.19 2.32 13.26
CA ARG A 86 7.11 1.89 14.18
C ARG A 86 5.78 2.26 13.53
N PRO A 87 4.89 1.30 13.24
CA PRO A 87 3.60 1.63 12.66
C PRO A 87 2.60 2.09 13.73
N GLN A 88 1.80 3.06 13.33
CA GLN A 88 0.47 3.42 13.84
C GLN A 88 0.40 3.92 15.28
N TYR A 89 0.50 5.24 15.40
CA TYR A 89 -0.28 6.09 16.30
C TYR A 89 -1.04 5.39 17.42
N PRO A 90 -0.52 5.44 18.66
CA PRO A 90 -1.36 5.47 19.83
C PRO A 90 -1.71 6.91 20.22
N ALA A 91 -2.91 7.09 20.78
CA ALA A 91 -3.35 8.29 21.52
C ALA A 91 -2.45 8.61 22.75
N ASP A 92 -1.56 7.69 23.10
CA ASP A 92 -0.64 7.74 24.23
C ASP A 92 0.83 7.89 23.79
N ALA A 93 1.08 8.22 22.52
CA ALA A 93 2.42 8.50 22.05
C ALA A 93 2.94 9.75 22.78
N ILE A 94 4.02 9.58 23.55
CA ILE A 94 4.79 10.68 24.17
C ILE A 94 5.51 11.53 23.07
N GLU A 95 5.28 11.22 21.79
CA GLU A 95 5.98 11.80 20.67
C GLU A 95 5.17 12.95 20.07
N ASN A 96 5.88 14.01 19.68
CA ASN A 96 5.28 15.17 19.03
C ASN A 96 4.79 14.82 17.61
N HIS A 97 3.61 15.34 17.26
CA HIS A 97 3.00 15.28 15.93
C HIS A 97 3.91 15.86 14.83
N VAL A 98 4.60 16.95 15.17
CA VAL A 98 5.59 17.63 14.35
C VAL A 98 6.90 17.75 15.12
N GLU A 99 7.99 17.24 14.54
CA GLU A 99 9.31 17.28 15.15
C GLU A 99 10.01 18.63 14.95
N TYR A 100 9.93 19.17 13.72
CA TYR A 100 10.56 20.43 13.34
C TYR A 100 9.72 21.21 12.32
N ILE A 101 9.82 22.54 12.39
CA ILE A 101 9.38 23.47 11.34
C ILE A 101 10.64 24.08 10.72
N LEU A 102 10.69 24.13 9.39
CA LEU A 102 11.77 24.73 8.61
C LEU A 102 11.21 25.88 7.79
N VAL A 103 11.90 27.02 7.79
CA VAL A 103 11.62 28.15 6.91
C VAL A 103 12.85 28.42 6.06
N ALA A 104 12.65 28.49 4.75
CA ALA A 104 13.66 28.84 3.79
C ALA A 104 13.21 30.03 2.96
N SER A 105 14.16 30.88 2.57
CA SER A 105 13.98 31.90 1.56
C SER A 105 14.72 31.54 0.28
N PHE A 106 14.23 32.05 -0.84
CA PHE A 106 14.94 32.04 -2.10
C PHE A 106 15.25 33.47 -2.51
N ASP A 107 16.54 33.72 -2.72
CA ASP A 107 17.08 34.93 -3.31
C ASP A 107 17.57 34.62 -4.74
N ILE A 108 17.39 35.58 -5.67
CA ILE A 108 17.72 35.38 -7.08
C ILE A 108 19.24 35.25 -7.29
N ASP A 109 20.04 35.94 -6.48
CA ASP A 109 21.49 36.01 -6.61
C ASP A 109 22.19 34.97 -5.74
N ARG A 110 21.66 34.69 -4.54
CA ARG A 110 22.25 33.76 -3.57
C ARG A 110 21.65 32.36 -3.59
N GLY A 111 20.48 32.18 -4.20
CA GLY A 111 19.75 30.91 -4.22
C GLY A 111 18.95 30.65 -2.93
N SER A 112 18.66 29.37 -2.64
CA SER A 112 17.89 28.99 -1.45
C SER A 112 18.74 29.04 -0.17
N ILE A 113 18.25 29.75 0.84
CA ILE A 113 18.87 29.89 2.16
C ILE A 113 17.88 29.39 3.22
N MET A 114 18.34 28.59 4.18
CA MET A 114 17.52 28.19 5.32
C MET A 114 17.57 29.33 6.36
N GLU A 115 16.43 29.97 6.62
CA GLU A 115 16.34 31.12 7.53
C GLU A 115 16.20 30.66 8.98
N HIS A 116 15.22 29.78 9.24
CA HIS A 116 14.87 29.37 10.59
C HIS A 116 14.51 27.89 10.66
N GLN A 117 14.86 27.30 11.80
CA GLN A 117 14.37 26.01 12.25
C GLN A 117 13.78 26.21 13.65
N TYR A 118 12.75 25.44 13.97
CA TYR A 118 12.17 25.40 15.32
C TYR A 118 11.87 23.93 15.68
N PRO A 119 12.14 23.46 16.92
CA PRO A 119 12.60 24.22 18.09
C PRO A 119 14.10 24.54 18.16
N ALA A 120 14.93 23.98 17.27
CA ALA A 120 16.38 24.24 17.25
C ALA A 120 16.73 25.46 16.40
N ALA A 121 17.48 26.42 16.95
CA ALA A 121 17.89 27.61 16.20
C ALA A 121 19.00 27.32 15.17
N ILE A 122 18.94 28.01 14.04
CA ILE A 122 20.04 28.15 13.08
C ILE A 122 20.27 29.66 12.94
N SER A 123 21.52 30.12 12.85
CA SER A 123 21.82 31.54 12.59
C SER A 123 21.47 31.87 11.13
N GLY A 124 20.35 32.56 10.91
CA GLY A 124 20.02 33.15 9.63
C GLY A 124 20.82 34.42 9.36
N ASP A 125 21.24 34.62 8.12
CA ASP A 125 21.90 35.84 7.63
C ASP A 125 20.81 36.70 6.97
N GLU A 126 20.55 37.91 7.50
CA GLU A 126 19.45 38.77 7.05
C GLU A 126 19.82 39.55 5.78
N THR A 127 19.03 39.43 4.70
CA THR A 127 19.08 40.39 3.58
C THR A 127 17.70 40.68 2.99
N ILE A 128 17.45 41.96 2.69
CA ILE A 128 16.18 42.49 2.15
C ILE A 128 16.20 42.43 0.62
N GLY A 129 15.28 41.66 0.03
CA GLY A 129 15.05 41.53 -1.42
C GLY A 129 13.60 41.10 -1.73
N ALA A 130 13.30 40.74 -2.98
CA ALA A 130 12.01 40.11 -3.31
C ALA A 130 12.04 38.64 -2.85
N ILE A 131 11.68 38.38 -1.60
CA ILE A 131 11.87 37.08 -0.95
C ILE A 131 10.68 36.16 -1.24
N VAL A 132 10.94 35.05 -1.91
CA VAL A 132 10.04 33.89 -1.87
C VAL A 132 10.38 33.10 -0.61
N LYS A 133 9.42 32.94 0.30
CA LYS A 133 9.57 32.08 1.49
C LYS A 133 8.82 30.76 1.29
N ALA A 134 9.37 29.72 1.88
CA ALA A 134 8.78 28.40 1.97
C ALA A 134 8.82 27.91 3.41
N MET A 135 7.73 27.30 3.85
CA MET A 135 7.63 26.65 5.16
C MET A 135 7.40 25.15 4.97
N ALA A 136 8.10 24.34 5.77
CA ALA A 136 7.99 22.89 5.75
C ALA A 136 7.92 22.33 7.17
N ILE A 137 7.26 21.20 7.32
CA ILE A 137 7.18 20.43 8.56
C ILE A 137 7.78 19.04 8.39
N CYS A 138 8.38 18.55 9.46
CA CYS A 138 8.79 17.16 9.61
C CYS A 138 7.77 16.44 10.51
N THR A 139 7.01 15.51 9.93
CA THR A 139 6.01 14.71 10.65
C THR A 139 6.16 13.24 10.28
N ARG A 140 5.82 12.37 11.23
CA ARG A 140 5.72 10.92 10.99
C ARG A 140 4.36 10.55 10.39
N HIS A 141 3.45 11.50 10.24
CA HIS A 141 2.08 11.22 9.82
C HIS A 141 2.02 11.05 8.31
N PRO A 142 1.45 9.93 7.82
CA PRO A 142 1.27 9.74 6.40
C PRO A 142 0.24 10.71 5.81
N PHE A 143 -0.76 11.14 6.59
CA PHE A 143 -1.79 12.11 6.18
C PHE A 143 -1.32 13.57 6.31
N LEU A 144 -0.10 13.86 5.85
CA LEU A 144 0.54 15.18 5.97
C LEU A 144 -0.23 16.36 5.34
N HIS A 145 -1.22 16.08 4.47
CA HIS A 145 -2.03 17.09 3.78
C HIS A 145 -2.92 17.88 4.74
N ILE A 146 -3.29 17.33 5.89
CA ILE A 146 -4.15 17.99 6.88
C ILE A 146 -3.55 19.30 7.41
N TYR A 147 -2.21 19.42 7.36
CA TYR A 147 -1.49 20.56 7.89
C TYR A 147 -1.40 21.72 6.91
N LYS A 148 -1.72 21.50 5.63
CA LYS A 148 -1.59 22.53 4.58
C LYS A 148 -2.30 23.85 4.92
N PRO A 149 -3.57 23.86 5.39
CA PRO A 149 -4.24 25.12 5.71
C PRO A 149 -3.55 25.90 6.82
N LEU A 150 -3.04 25.21 7.85
CA LEU A 150 -2.32 25.85 8.96
C LEU A 150 -0.96 26.38 8.52
N LEU A 151 -0.25 25.64 7.67
CA LEU A 151 1.04 26.09 7.14
C LEU A 151 0.89 27.35 6.28
N LEU A 152 -0.18 27.43 5.47
CA LEU A 152 -0.49 28.62 4.69
C LEU A 152 -0.76 29.84 5.59
N LEU A 153 -1.57 29.64 6.63
CA LEU A 153 -1.96 30.71 7.54
C LEU A 153 -0.76 31.20 8.37
N ALA A 154 0.05 30.29 8.91
CA ALA A 154 1.27 30.61 9.63
C ALA A 154 2.35 31.21 8.72
N LEU A 155 2.44 30.77 7.46
CA LEU A 155 3.36 31.35 6.49
C LEU A 155 2.98 32.79 6.16
N GLU A 156 1.69 33.09 5.95
CA GLU A 156 1.21 34.47 5.73
C GLU A 156 1.53 35.37 6.94
N GLU A 157 1.29 34.87 8.16
CA GLU A 157 1.63 35.59 9.39
C GLU A 157 3.14 35.83 9.51
N TYR A 158 3.95 34.81 9.26
CA TYR A 158 5.41 34.90 9.27
C TYR A 158 5.95 35.83 8.16
N PHE A 159 5.25 35.93 7.02
CA PHE A 159 5.55 36.93 5.99
C PHE A 159 5.29 38.35 6.50
N ARG A 160 4.21 38.56 7.26
CA ARG A 160 3.86 39.87 7.82
C ARG A 160 4.79 40.28 8.97
N ALA A 161 5.17 39.32 9.82
CA ALA A 161 6.07 39.49 10.94
C ALA A 161 6.96 38.24 11.10
N PRO A 162 8.22 38.27 10.62
CA PRO A 162 9.13 37.11 10.66
C PRO A 162 9.73 36.92 12.05
N VAL A 163 8.88 36.56 13.02
CA VAL A 163 9.26 36.36 14.41
C VAL A 163 9.22 34.88 14.79
N LEU A 164 10.12 34.45 15.68
CA LEU A 164 10.20 33.05 16.13
C LEU A 164 8.95 32.62 16.92
N GLU A 165 8.24 33.55 17.56
CA GLU A 165 6.99 33.26 18.26
C GLU A 165 5.91 32.70 17.32
N THR A 166 5.87 33.12 16.05
CA THR A 166 4.94 32.57 15.05
C THR A 166 5.20 31.08 14.83
N LEU A 167 6.48 30.70 14.72
CA LEU A 167 6.88 29.30 14.55
C LEU A 167 6.61 28.48 15.82
N ALA A 168 6.84 29.06 17.01
CA ALA A 168 6.55 28.43 18.29
C ALA A 168 5.04 28.21 18.49
N SER A 169 4.22 29.21 18.17
CA SER A 169 2.75 29.11 18.18
C SER A 169 2.28 27.99 17.25
N LEU A 170 2.82 27.94 16.03
CA LEU A 170 2.48 26.90 15.05
C LEU A 170 2.89 25.52 15.56
N TYR A 171 4.10 25.38 16.08
CA TYR A 171 4.59 24.12 16.62
C TYR A 171 3.69 23.60 17.75
N ASN A 172 3.34 24.47 18.69
CA ASN A 172 2.50 24.11 19.83
C ASN A 172 1.07 23.77 19.38
N ALA A 173 0.50 24.52 18.44
CA ALA A 173 -0.81 24.24 17.86
C ALA A 173 -0.83 22.88 17.14
N LEU A 174 0.15 22.60 16.28
CA LEU A 174 0.22 21.33 15.57
C LEU A 174 0.37 20.13 16.51
N ASN A 175 1.07 20.31 17.63
CA ASN A 175 1.26 19.28 18.66
C ASN A 175 0.11 19.18 19.68
N SER A 176 -0.79 20.15 19.76
CA SER A 176 -1.96 20.12 20.65
C SER A 176 -3.19 19.42 20.04
N MET A 177 -3.10 18.95 18.79
CA MET A 177 -4.16 18.22 18.10
C MET A 177 -4.64 17.00 18.90
N ASP A 178 -5.92 17.00 19.28
CA ASP A 178 -6.53 15.92 20.06
C ASP A 178 -6.93 14.75 19.16
N LEU A 179 -6.34 13.59 19.43
CA LEU A 179 -6.63 12.31 18.76
C LEU A 179 -7.22 11.27 19.72
N SER A 180 -7.62 11.67 20.92
CA SER A 180 -8.04 10.74 21.98
C SER A 180 -9.28 9.93 21.64
N LEU A 181 -10.11 10.39 20.70
CA LEU A 181 -11.33 9.70 20.24
C LEU A 181 -11.11 8.86 18.97
N LEU A 182 -9.91 8.87 18.40
CA LEU A 182 -9.58 8.08 17.22
C LEU A 182 -9.54 6.58 17.60
N PRO A 183 -10.38 5.72 17.00
CA PRO A 183 -10.40 4.30 17.35
C PRO A 183 -9.16 3.57 16.82
N LYS A 184 -8.67 2.59 17.61
CA LYS A 184 -7.60 1.68 17.21
C LYS A 184 -8.21 0.49 16.48
N LEU A 185 -8.04 0.42 15.16
CA LEU A 185 -8.53 -0.67 14.33
C LEU A 185 -7.47 -1.77 14.18
N SER A 186 -7.92 -3.03 14.15
CA SER A 186 -7.09 -4.17 13.79
C SER A 186 -6.73 -4.15 12.30
N HIS A 187 -5.74 -4.94 11.88
CA HIS A 187 -5.38 -5.02 10.46
C HIS A 187 -6.55 -5.47 9.57
N LEU A 188 -7.36 -6.42 10.06
CA LEU A 188 -8.53 -6.92 9.33
C LEU A 188 -9.64 -5.86 9.29
N GLU A 189 -9.87 -5.13 10.39
CA GLU A 189 -10.83 -4.02 10.44
C GLU A 189 -10.42 -2.90 9.48
N SER A 190 -9.14 -2.49 9.52
CA SER A 190 -8.57 -1.50 8.61
C SER A 190 -8.71 -1.93 7.14
N PHE A 191 -8.50 -3.21 6.85
CA PHE A 191 -8.66 -3.77 5.50
C PHE A 191 -10.12 -3.70 5.04
N VAL A 192 -11.07 -4.15 5.87
CA VAL A 192 -12.50 -4.16 5.53
C VAL A 192 -13.04 -2.73 5.41
N LEU A 193 -12.65 -1.81 6.31
CA LEU A 193 -13.03 -0.40 6.23
C LEU A 193 -12.50 0.21 4.93
N GLY A 194 -11.21 0.00 4.60
CA GLY A 194 -10.59 0.51 3.38
C GLY A 194 -11.01 -0.19 2.07
N ALA A 195 -11.92 -1.16 2.14
CA ALA A 195 -12.52 -1.82 0.98
C ALA A 195 -14.02 -1.49 0.82
N SER A 196 -14.60 -0.73 1.76
CA SER A 196 -16.02 -0.43 1.84
C SER A 196 -16.27 1.06 1.59
N ASP A 197 -17.44 1.38 1.05
CA ASP A 197 -17.96 2.75 0.96
C ASP A 197 -19.05 3.02 2.02
N ALA A 198 -19.34 2.05 2.90
CA ALA A 198 -20.35 2.18 3.95
C ALA A 198 -19.87 3.10 5.07
N LYS A 199 -20.52 4.27 5.21
CA LYS A 199 -20.12 5.37 6.11
C LYS A 199 -20.23 5.04 7.60
N ASP A 200 -21.06 4.08 7.99
CA ASP A 200 -21.29 3.66 9.37
C ASP A 200 -20.57 2.35 9.72
N MET A 201 -19.61 1.91 8.88
CA MET A 201 -18.78 0.74 9.11
C MET A 201 -17.95 0.92 10.40
N PHE A 202 -18.05 -0.01 11.35
CA PHE A 202 -17.39 0.08 12.67
C PHE A 202 -17.76 1.29 13.54
N VAL A 203 -18.97 1.85 13.35
CA VAL A 203 -19.46 2.99 14.16
C VAL A 203 -19.44 2.71 15.67
N GLU A 204 -19.62 1.45 16.07
CA GLU A 204 -19.57 1.02 17.48
C GLU A 204 -18.20 1.28 18.12
N LYS A 205 -17.12 1.32 17.35
CA LYS A 205 -15.78 1.63 17.87
C LYS A 205 -15.70 3.08 18.34
N PHE A 206 -16.29 4.00 17.58
CA PHE A 206 -16.40 5.41 17.99
C PHE A 206 -17.29 5.55 19.22
N GLU A 207 -18.40 4.81 19.30
CA GLU A 207 -19.23 4.80 20.51
C GLU A 207 -18.47 4.34 21.76
N LEU A 208 -17.66 3.29 21.62
CA LEU A 208 -16.82 2.79 22.72
C LEU A 208 -15.79 3.84 23.17
N MET A 209 -15.14 4.53 22.22
CA MET A 209 -14.21 5.63 22.53
C MET A 209 -14.92 6.75 23.29
N VAL A 210 -16.10 7.17 22.84
CA VAL A 210 -16.91 8.19 23.51
C VAL A 210 -17.33 7.74 24.91
N ARG A 211 -17.78 6.49 25.09
CA ARG A 211 -18.16 5.95 26.40
C ARG A 211 -16.98 5.91 27.36
N HIS A 212 -15.81 5.47 26.88
CA HIS A 212 -14.58 5.44 27.67
C HIS A 212 -14.17 6.84 28.10
N ARG A 213 -14.24 7.81 27.18
CA ARG A 213 -13.88 9.20 27.48
C ARG A 213 -14.84 9.85 28.48
N LYS A 214 -16.15 9.63 28.35
CA LYS A 214 -17.14 10.09 29.34
C LYS A 214 -16.85 9.54 30.75
N LYS A 215 -16.40 8.29 30.86
CA LYS A 215 -16.01 7.69 32.16
C LYS A 215 -14.76 8.35 32.73
N GLN A 216 -13.74 8.61 31.90
CA GLN A 216 -12.52 9.29 32.34
C GLN A 216 -12.78 10.72 32.81
N ASP A 217 -13.58 11.47 32.07
CA ASP A 217 -13.92 12.85 32.42
C ASP A 217 -14.77 12.88 33.69
N ALA A 218 -15.73 11.97 33.87
CA ALA A 218 -16.48 11.83 35.13
C ALA A 218 -15.58 11.46 36.33
N ALA A 219 -14.55 10.63 36.13
CA ALA A 219 -13.59 10.30 37.17
C ALA A 219 -12.71 11.51 37.55
N LYS A 220 -12.31 12.34 36.58
CA LYS A 220 -11.59 13.59 36.82
C LYS A 220 -12.45 14.63 37.54
N GLU A 221 -13.70 14.79 37.11
CA GLU A 221 -14.68 15.66 37.78
C GLU A 221 -14.95 15.22 39.23
N ALA A 222 -14.79 13.93 39.55
CA ALA A 222 -14.92 13.43 40.92
C ALA A 222 -13.68 13.70 41.79
N ASP A 223 -12.49 13.87 41.20
CA ASP A 223 -11.23 14.16 41.89
C ASP A 223 -10.97 15.67 42.06
N GLU A 224 -11.52 16.52 41.18
CA GLU A 224 -11.39 17.98 41.26
C GLU A 224 -12.35 18.57 42.31
N THR A 225 -11.82 18.96 43.47
CA THR A 225 -12.58 19.59 44.57
C THR A 225 -12.96 21.06 44.34
N THR A 226 -12.65 21.64 43.17
CA THR A 226 -12.92 23.05 42.86
C THR A 226 -14.09 23.18 41.89
N SER A 227 -15.21 23.68 42.41
CA SER A 227 -16.40 24.02 41.64
C SER A 227 -16.15 25.26 40.76
N ASP A 228 -15.60 25.08 39.57
CA ASP A 228 -15.62 26.12 38.55
C ASP A 228 -16.89 25.96 37.67
N PRO A 229 -17.90 26.84 37.79
CA PRO A 229 -19.20 26.70 37.13
C PRO A 229 -19.16 26.88 35.59
N GLN A 230 -17.97 27.00 35.00
CA GLN A 230 -17.76 27.16 33.55
C GLN A 230 -17.12 25.96 32.83
N SER A 231 -16.90 24.83 33.51
CA SER A 231 -16.52 23.58 32.82
C SER A 231 -17.66 23.12 31.89
N LYS A 232 -17.63 23.60 30.64
CA LYS A 232 -18.58 23.21 29.60
C LYS A 232 -18.45 21.71 29.40
N ARG A 233 -19.45 20.95 29.85
CA ARG A 233 -19.57 19.51 29.56
C ARG A 233 -19.24 19.26 28.09
N LYS A 234 -18.17 18.50 27.85
CA LYS A 234 -17.74 18.16 26.49
C LYS A 234 -18.83 17.31 25.82
N VAL A 235 -19.41 17.85 24.75
CA VAL A 235 -20.40 17.14 23.95
C VAL A 235 -19.66 16.23 22.98
N TYR A 236 -19.77 14.92 23.20
CA TYR A 236 -19.23 13.91 22.31
C TYR A 236 -20.26 13.53 21.25
N THR A 237 -19.94 13.76 19.98
CA THR A 237 -20.76 13.37 18.83
C THR A 237 -20.13 12.19 18.10
N ILE A 238 -20.95 11.23 17.70
CA ILE A 238 -20.52 10.12 16.86
C ILE A 238 -20.35 10.63 15.42
N PRO A 239 -19.25 10.33 14.73
CA PRO A 239 -19.05 10.73 13.34
C PRO A 239 -20.14 10.19 12.42
N ARG A 240 -20.50 10.97 11.39
CA ARG A 240 -21.41 10.52 10.32
C ARG A 240 -20.73 9.60 9.32
N ASP A 241 -19.40 9.69 9.22
CA ASP A 241 -18.56 8.86 8.37
C ASP A 241 -17.40 8.35 9.23
N THR A 242 -17.20 7.04 9.28
CA THR A 242 -16.18 6.39 10.10
C THR A 242 -14.83 6.29 9.40
N HIS A 243 -14.77 6.58 8.09
CA HIS A 243 -13.51 6.61 7.33
C HIS A 243 -12.62 7.78 7.72
N GLU A 244 -13.22 8.87 8.22
CA GLU A 244 -12.55 10.08 8.63
C GLU A 244 -12.92 10.41 10.07
N PHE A 245 -11.91 10.76 10.87
CA PHE A 245 -12.08 11.34 12.19
C PHE A 245 -11.91 12.86 12.10
N GLU A 246 -12.93 13.59 12.54
CA GLU A 246 -12.90 15.05 12.62
C GLU A 246 -12.24 15.48 13.93
N SER A 247 -11.11 16.18 13.83
CA SER A 247 -10.44 16.86 14.94
C SER A 247 -10.33 18.36 14.64
N LYS A 248 -9.80 19.13 15.59
CA LYS A 248 -9.58 20.56 15.47
C LYS A 248 -8.20 20.92 15.99
N ILE A 249 -7.58 21.88 15.31
CA ILE A 249 -6.31 22.47 15.73
C ILE A 249 -6.56 23.95 16.00
N ASP A 250 -6.36 24.37 17.24
CA ASP A 250 -6.50 25.77 17.62
C ASP A 250 -5.20 26.52 17.33
N TYR A 251 -5.24 27.44 16.36
CA TYR A 251 -4.12 28.30 16.01
C TYR A 251 -4.54 29.77 16.11
N ASN A 252 -3.87 30.56 16.95
CA ASN A 252 -4.21 31.96 17.23
C ASN A 252 -5.69 32.19 17.59
N GLY A 253 -6.29 31.27 18.36
CA GLY A 253 -7.69 31.34 18.76
C GLY A 253 -8.69 30.97 17.65
N ILE A 254 -8.21 30.56 16.47
CA ILE A 254 -9.04 30.07 15.37
C ILE A 254 -9.02 28.53 15.39
N PRO A 255 -10.16 27.87 15.64
CA PRO A 255 -10.26 26.41 15.57
C PRO A 255 -10.32 25.95 14.10
N VAL A 256 -9.23 25.39 13.59
CA VAL A 256 -9.15 24.85 12.23
C VAL A 256 -9.57 23.38 12.23
N PRO A 257 -10.69 22.99 11.58
CA PRO A 257 -11.10 21.60 11.51
C PRO A 257 -10.18 20.80 10.58
N VAL A 258 -9.77 19.62 11.04
CA VAL A 258 -8.94 18.68 10.28
C VAL A 258 -9.61 17.32 10.22
N LYS A 259 -9.45 16.64 9.09
CA LYS A 259 -10.02 15.32 8.84
C LYS A 259 -8.90 14.31 8.71
N ILE A 260 -8.91 13.30 9.58
CA ILE A 260 -7.85 12.31 9.69
C ILE A 260 -8.39 10.96 9.25
N PRO A 261 -7.76 10.29 8.27
CA PRO A 261 -8.19 8.95 7.87
C PRO A 261 -8.08 7.96 9.04
N THR A 262 -9.19 7.26 9.35
CA THR A 262 -9.24 6.26 10.44
C THR A 262 -8.48 4.98 10.08
N SER A 263 -8.44 4.64 8.79
CA SER A 263 -7.66 3.51 8.26
C SER A 263 -6.68 4.01 7.21
N LEU A 264 -5.43 3.54 7.32
CA LEU A 264 -4.35 3.88 6.40
C LEU A 264 -3.76 2.59 5.85
N SER A 265 -3.70 2.51 4.52
CA SER A 265 -3.03 1.40 3.84
C SER A 265 -1.51 1.62 3.84
N PRO A 266 -0.70 0.54 3.88
CA PRO A 266 0.74 0.61 3.68
C PRO A 266 1.11 1.43 2.43
N GLU A 267 2.21 2.17 2.49
CA GLU A 267 2.74 3.00 1.40
C GLU A 267 1.83 4.17 0.95
N THR A 268 0.71 4.41 1.64
CA THR A 268 -0.13 5.60 1.40
C THR A 268 0.46 6.79 2.16
N VAL A 269 1.01 7.76 1.45
CA VAL A 269 1.58 9.00 2.01
C VAL A 269 1.04 10.19 1.22
N GLY A 270 0.55 11.21 1.91
CA GLY A 270 -0.10 12.37 1.32
C GLY A 270 -1.55 12.10 0.90
N ASP A 271 -2.13 13.10 0.24
CA ASP A 271 -3.39 12.95 -0.49
C ASP A 271 -3.07 12.81 -1.97
N PHE A 272 -3.71 11.84 -2.63
CA PHE A 272 -3.54 11.57 -4.05
C PHE A 272 -4.70 10.72 -4.56
N SER A 273 -4.98 10.82 -5.86
CA SER A 273 -6.02 10.02 -6.50
C SER A 273 -5.41 9.00 -7.47
N LEU A 274 -5.69 7.72 -7.21
CA LEU A 274 -5.42 6.64 -8.17
C LEU A 274 -6.30 6.79 -9.40
N ILE A 275 -7.55 7.24 -9.25
CA ILE A 275 -8.43 7.51 -10.39
C ILE A 275 -7.79 8.51 -11.35
N LYS A 276 -7.28 9.64 -10.82
CA LYS A 276 -6.58 10.65 -11.61
C LYS A 276 -5.38 10.04 -12.34
N LEU A 277 -4.50 9.33 -11.63
CA LEU A 277 -3.32 8.68 -12.22
C LEU A 277 -3.70 7.70 -13.34
N ILE A 278 -4.69 6.84 -13.09
CA ILE A 278 -5.18 5.84 -14.04
C ILE A 278 -5.72 6.55 -15.28
N GLN A 279 -6.60 7.54 -15.12
CA GLN A 279 -7.18 8.29 -16.24
C GLN A 279 -6.10 9.01 -17.07
N THR A 280 -5.13 9.66 -16.42
CA THR A 280 -4.05 10.39 -17.08
C THR A 280 -3.32 9.52 -18.12
N PHE A 281 -3.04 8.26 -17.80
CA PHE A 281 -2.31 7.38 -18.72
C PHE A 281 -3.19 6.44 -19.55
N SER A 282 -4.43 6.18 -19.13
CA SER A 282 -5.35 5.29 -19.86
C SER A 282 -6.03 6.03 -21.02
N THR A 283 -6.50 7.25 -20.81
CA THR A 283 -7.30 7.98 -21.82
C THR A 283 -6.56 8.17 -23.15
N PRO A 284 -5.29 8.62 -23.19
CA PRO A 284 -4.57 8.74 -24.45
C PRO A 284 -4.33 7.39 -25.13
N HIS A 285 -4.15 6.32 -24.35
CA HIS A 285 -3.92 4.98 -24.88
C HIS A 285 -5.18 4.37 -25.50
N THR A 286 -6.36 4.57 -24.89
CA THR A 286 -7.65 4.13 -25.46
C THR A 286 -8.01 4.90 -26.73
N THR A 287 -7.77 6.21 -26.75
CA THR A 287 -8.15 7.09 -27.87
C THR A 287 -7.19 7.01 -29.05
N GLN A 288 -5.90 6.89 -28.79
CA GLN A 288 -4.85 6.76 -29.80
C GLN A 288 -3.76 5.83 -29.27
N PRO A 289 -3.90 4.50 -29.46
CA PRO A 289 -2.94 3.53 -28.96
C PRO A 289 -1.60 3.68 -29.67
N GLN A 290 -0.51 3.66 -28.90
CA GLN A 290 0.87 3.69 -29.40
C GLN A 290 1.62 2.47 -28.89
N PRO A 291 2.42 1.80 -29.74
CA PRO A 291 3.19 0.64 -29.32
C PRO A 291 4.38 1.05 -28.44
N PHE A 292 4.60 0.28 -27.38
CA PHE A 292 5.79 0.34 -26.56
C PHE A 292 6.95 -0.44 -27.18
N ALA A 293 8.19 -0.03 -26.86
CA ALA A 293 9.35 -0.87 -27.08
C ALA A 293 9.21 -2.15 -26.23
N LEU A 294 9.46 -3.32 -26.84
CA LEU A 294 9.30 -4.59 -26.16
C LEU A 294 10.37 -4.77 -25.09
N HIS A 295 9.94 -5.12 -23.89
CA HIS A 295 10.82 -5.47 -22.79
C HIS A 295 10.17 -6.57 -21.94
N PRO A 296 10.86 -7.71 -21.69
CA PRO A 296 10.26 -8.88 -21.02
C PRO A 296 9.57 -8.57 -19.68
N HIS A 297 10.16 -7.68 -18.87
CA HIS A 297 9.54 -7.30 -17.59
C HIS A 297 8.34 -6.35 -17.75
N LEU A 298 8.32 -5.48 -18.77
CA LEU A 298 7.42 -4.32 -18.80
C LEU A 298 6.21 -4.53 -19.71
N THR A 299 6.39 -5.20 -20.84
CA THR A 299 5.36 -5.36 -21.87
C THR A 299 4.81 -6.79 -21.85
N THR A 300 4.14 -7.15 -20.76
CA THR A 300 3.62 -8.52 -20.52
C THR A 300 2.57 -8.94 -21.54
N SER A 301 1.80 -8.02 -22.12
CA SER A 301 0.81 -8.31 -23.17
C SER A 301 1.27 -7.88 -24.57
N GLY A 302 2.60 -7.76 -24.76
CA GLY A 302 3.21 -7.28 -26.00
C GLY A 302 3.22 -5.75 -26.12
N ALA A 303 3.42 -5.24 -27.34
CA ALA A 303 3.66 -3.81 -27.58
C ALA A 303 2.51 -2.89 -27.15
N PHE A 304 1.28 -3.41 -27.06
CA PHE A 304 0.10 -2.65 -26.64
C PHE A 304 -0.32 -2.96 -25.19
N THR A 305 0.61 -3.42 -24.35
CA THR A 305 0.35 -3.59 -22.92
C THR A 305 -0.18 -2.27 -22.33
N HIS A 306 -1.24 -2.35 -21.54
CA HIS A 306 -1.88 -1.16 -20.96
C HIS A 306 -0.87 -0.34 -20.12
N PRO A 307 -0.80 1.01 -20.25
CA PRO A 307 0.23 1.83 -19.60
C PRO A 307 0.32 1.67 -18.08
N ILE A 308 -0.82 1.50 -17.41
CA ILE A 308 -0.86 1.25 -15.96
C ILE A 308 -0.22 -0.09 -15.59
N ILE A 309 -0.34 -1.11 -16.43
CA ILE A 309 0.33 -2.40 -16.26
C ILE A 309 1.83 -2.24 -16.50
N VAL A 310 2.25 -1.48 -17.52
CA VAL A 310 3.66 -1.14 -17.77
C VAL A 310 4.28 -0.43 -16.55
N LEU A 311 3.57 0.55 -15.98
CA LEU A 311 4.03 1.28 -14.79
C LEU A 311 4.19 0.34 -13.59
N VAL A 312 3.21 -0.52 -13.32
CA VAL A 312 3.25 -1.43 -12.17
C VAL A 312 4.32 -2.50 -12.36
N ASN A 313 4.50 -3.01 -13.58
CA ASN A 313 5.61 -3.89 -13.93
C ASN A 313 6.98 -3.24 -13.66
N ALA A 314 7.15 -1.96 -14.02
CA ALA A 314 8.36 -1.21 -13.74
C ALA A 314 8.60 -1.03 -12.24
N LEU A 315 7.53 -0.75 -11.48
CA LEU A 315 7.59 -0.60 -10.02
C LEU A 315 7.94 -1.94 -9.33
N LEU A 316 7.29 -3.04 -9.72
CA LEU A 316 7.51 -4.37 -9.16
C LEU A 316 8.92 -4.89 -9.47
N THR A 317 9.48 -4.55 -10.63
CA THR A 317 10.84 -4.95 -11.03
C THR A 317 11.91 -3.90 -10.72
N GLN A 318 11.57 -2.93 -9.86
CA GLN A 318 12.47 -1.90 -9.31
C GLN A 318 13.26 -1.14 -10.39
N LYS A 319 12.59 -0.74 -11.47
CA LYS A 319 13.18 0.08 -12.55
C LYS A 319 13.30 1.55 -12.14
N ARG A 320 14.11 2.31 -12.89
CA ARG A 320 14.25 3.76 -12.75
C ARG A 320 13.09 4.47 -13.47
N ILE A 321 12.19 5.05 -12.70
CA ILE A 321 10.95 5.64 -13.20
C ILE A 321 10.99 7.15 -12.96
N ILE A 322 10.71 7.93 -14.01
CA ILE A 322 10.61 9.38 -13.93
C ILE A 322 9.21 9.83 -14.33
N PHE A 323 8.54 10.54 -13.43
CA PHE A 323 7.35 11.34 -13.72
C PHE A 323 7.77 12.75 -14.10
N ILE A 324 7.48 13.16 -15.32
CA ILE A 324 7.79 14.49 -15.82
C ILE A 324 6.53 15.35 -15.91
N GLY A 325 6.54 16.48 -15.21
CA GLY A 325 5.47 17.47 -15.21
C GLY A 325 5.94 18.82 -15.74
N HIS A 326 6.41 18.87 -16.99
CA HIS A 326 6.80 20.15 -17.59
C HIS A 326 5.60 21.12 -17.63
N ASN A 327 5.79 22.35 -17.15
CA ASN A 327 4.73 23.35 -16.98
C ASN A 327 3.57 22.89 -16.06
N ARG A 328 3.80 21.92 -15.18
CA ARG A 328 2.88 21.54 -14.11
C ARG A 328 3.44 21.94 -12.74
N PRO A 329 2.57 22.25 -11.76
CA PRO A 329 3.00 22.46 -10.39
C PRO A 329 3.75 21.22 -9.86
N SER A 330 4.83 21.43 -9.12
CA SER A 330 5.60 20.33 -8.51
C SER A 330 4.76 19.46 -7.57
N GLY A 331 3.73 20.03 -6.94
CA GLY A 331 2.74 19.29 -6.14
C GLY A 331 2.01 18.21 -6.94
N GLU A 332 1.56 18.50 -8.17
CA GLU A 332 0.88 17.52 -9.02
C GLU A 332 1.82 16.37 -9.43
N VAL A 333 3.11 16.68 -9.63
CA VAL A 333 4.13 15.67 -9.93
C VAL A 333 4.39 14.77 -8.71
N ALA A 334 4.50 15.38 -7.52
CA ALA A 334 4.69 14.66 -6.27
C ALA A 334 3.50 13.74 -5.96
N GLU A 335 2.27 14.21 -6.17
CA GLU A 335 1.05 13.41 -6.04
C GLU A 335 1.07 12.19 -6.97
N ALA A 336 1.51 12.35 -8.23
CA ALA A 336 1.61 11.22 -9.17
C ALA A 336 2.64 10.17 -8.74
N VAL A 337 3.79 10.59 -8.21
CA VAL A 337 4.81 9.68 -7.67
C VAL A 337 4.27 8.90 -6.47
N LEU A 338 3.60 9.59 -5.53
CA LEU A 338 3.01 8.96 -4.34
C LEU A 338 1.85 8.02 -4.72
N ALA A 339 1.02 8.42 -5.69
CA ALA A 339 -0.02 7.57 -6.25
C ALA A 339 0.55 6.31 -6.89
N ALA A 340 1.67 6.40 -7.63
CA ALA A 340 2.34 5.23 -8.20
C ALA A 340 2.86 4.27 -7.11
N CYS A 341 3.40 4.79 -6.00
CA CYS A 341 3.82 3.97 -4.86
C CYS A 341 2.64 3.19 -4.25
N ALA A 342 1.52 3.87 -4.04
CA ALA A 342 0.31 3.26 -3.49
C ALA A 342 -0.35 2.27 -4.47
N LEU A 343 -0.27 2.55 -5.77
CA LEU A 343 -0.71 1.65 -6.84
C LEU A 343 0.10 0.34 -6.79
N ALA A 344 1.43 0.40 -6.81
CA ALA A 344 2.25 -0.83 -6.74
C ALA A 344 2.10 -1.57 -5.40
N SER A 345 1.87 -0.84 -4.31
CA SER A 345 1.56 -1.43 -3.00
C SER A 345 0.26 -2.24 -3.01
N GLY A 346 -0.81 -1.68 -3.59
CA GLY A 346 -2.17 -2.20 -3.42
C GLY A 346 -2.64 -2.21 -1.95
N GLY A 347 -1.87 -1.63 -1.02
CA GLY A 347 -2.05 -1.77 0.43
C GLY A 347 -1.56 -3.11 0.99
N ILE A 348 -0.81 -3.90 0.22
CA ILE A 348 -0.30 -5.23 0.59
C ILE A 348 1.22 -5.24 0.56
N LEU A 349 1.80 -4.81 -0.57
CA LEU A 349 3.24 -4.77 -0.79
C LEU A 349 3.84 -3.49 -0.21
N ARG A 350 5.08 -3.56 0.29
CA ARG A 350 5.76 -2.40 0.88
C ARG A 350 7.16 -2.19 0.31
N GLY A 351 7.73 -1.01 0.56
CA GLY A 351 9.11 -0.68 0.21
C GLY A 351 9.27 0.25 -1.00
N PHE A 352 8.18 0.74 -1.59
CA PHE A 352 8.19 1.66 -2.73
C PHE A 352 8.56 3.08 -2.31
N VAL A 353 7.97 3.58 -1.22
CA VAL A 353 8.22 4.93 -0.70
C VAL A 353 9.69 5.13 -0.29
N ARG A 354 10.41 4.06 0.07
CA ARG A 354 11.83 4.12 0.46
C ARG A 354 12.80 4.55 -0.64
N HIS A 355 12.38 4.43 -1.89
CA HIS A 355 13.16 4.84 -3.06
C HIS A 355 12.32 5.79 -3.95
N ALA A 356 11.29 6.39 -3.36
CA ALA A 356 10.50 7.42 -3.99
C ALA A 356 11.10 8.79 -3.67
N PHE A 357 11.25 9.61 -4.70
CA PHE A 357 11.65 11.00 -4.65
C PHE A 357 10.49 11.80 -5.23
N PRO A 358 9.46 12.16 -4.41
CA PRO A 358 8.28 12.87 -4.91
C PRO A 358 8.63 14.11 -5.73
N TYR A 359 9.76 14.73 -5.43
CA TYR A 359 10.38 15.75 -6.27
C TYR A 359 11.90 15.67 -6.20
N THR A 360 12.58 15.85 -7.34
CA THR A 360 14.03 16.03 -7.44
C THR A 360 14.36 17.00 -8.58
N ASP A 361 15.52 17.63 -8.48
CA ASP A 361 16.05 18.56 -9.48
C ASP A 361 17.25 17.98 -10.25
N LEU A 362 17.84 18.79 -11.13
CA LEU A 362 19.04 18.40 -11.88
C LEU A 362 20.30 18.31 -11.02
N THR A 363 20.35 19.01 -9.88
CA THR A 363 21.55 19.05 -9.04
C THR A 363 21.78 17.71 -8.33
N LYS A 364 20.72 16.92 -8.17
CA LYS A 364 20.75 15.61 -7.50
C LYS A 364 20.81 14.41 -8.44
N VAL A 365 20.97 14.62 -9.76
CA VAL A 365 20.96 13.52 -10.74
C VAL A 365 22.04 12.49 -10.43
N ASP A 366 23.27 12.92 -10.14
CA ASP A 366 24.37 11.98 -9.83
C ASP A 366 24.11 11.15 -8.58
N ASP A 367 23.44 11.73 -7.57
CA ASP A 367 23.03 11.00 -6.37
C ASP A 367 21.86 10.06 -6.64
N LEU A 368 20.90 10.49 -7.46
CA LEU A 368 19.75 9.71 -7.88
C LEU A 368 20.18 8.45 -8.65
N LEU A 369 21.18 8.57 -9.54
CA LEU A 369 21.71 7.46 -10.33
C LEU A 369 22.50 6.43 -9.52
N LYS A 370 22.92 6.75 -8.28
CA LYS A 370 23.49 5.76 -7.35
C LYS A 370 22.44 4.81 -6.80
N VAL A 371 21.17 5.17 -6.88
CA VAL A 371 20.06 4.33 -6.44
C VAL A 371 19.73 3.34 -7.58
N PRO A 372 19.84 2.01 -7.35
CA PRO A 372 19.65 1.02 -8.42
C PRO A 372 18.30 1.12 -9.14
N GLY A 373 17.24 1.47 -8.40
CA GLY A 373 15.91 1.75 -8.94
C GLY A 373 15.21 2.78 -8.06
N PHE A 374 14.53 3.74 -8.69
CA PHE A 374 13.91 4.87 -8.02
C PHE A 374 12.62 5.30 -8.71
N ILE A 375 11.77 6.01 -7.99
CA ILE A 375 10.53 6.61 -8.51
C ILE A 375 10.64 8.12 -8.28
N ALA A 376 10.93 8.90 -9.31
CA ALA A 376 11.25 10.31 -9.16
C ALA A 376 10.27 11.22 -9.90
N GLY A 377 9.93 12.35 -9.27
CA GLY A 377 9.15 13.43 -9.87
C GLY A 377 10.05 14.59 -10.29
N VAL A 378 9.91 15.07 -11.53
CA VAL A 378 10.71 16.18 -12.07
C VAL A 378 9.83 17.14 -12.90
N THR A 379 10.19 18.41 -12.93
CA THR A 379 9.55 19.41 -13.81
C THR A 379 10.43 19.87 -14.96
N ASN A 380 11.74 19.57 -14.89
CA ASN A 380 12.69 19.99 -15.90
C ASN A 380 12.62 19.06 -17.14
N PRO A 381 12.37 19.60 -18.36
CA PRO A 381 12.26 18.82 -19.58
C PRO A 381 13.56 18.08 -19.96
N ALA A 382 14.72 18.49 -19.44
CA ALA A 382 16.02 17.87 -19.72
C ALA A 382 16.04 16.36 -19.48
N PHE A 383 15.30 15.87 -18.47
CA PHE A 383 15.19 14.44 -18.19
C PHE A 383 14.62 13.65 -19.39
N SER A 384 13.74 14.24 -20.20
CA SER A 384 13.14 13.56 -21.36
C SER A 384 14.14 13.26 -22.49
N TYR A 385 15.21 14.04 -22.59
CA TYR A 385 16.24 13.92 -23.64
C TYR A 385 17.42 13.02 -23.23
N LYS A 386 17.38 12.46 -22.01
CA LYS A 386 18.45 11.69 -21.38
C LYS A 386 17.99 10.28 -21.02
N PRO A 387 17.79 9.39 -22.01
CA PRO A 387 17.30 8.03 -21.80
C PRO A 387 18.24 7.17 -20.95
N GLU A 388 19.49 7.58 -20.75
CA GLU A 388 20.43 6.96 -19.82
C GLU A 388 20.03 7.12 -18.33
N TRP A 389 19.20 8.11 -18.01
CA TRP A 389 18.83 8.42 -16.62
C TRP A 389 17.62 7.65 -16.10
N TRP A 390 16.86 7.00 -16.98
CA TRP A 390 15.61 6.33 -16.61
C TRP A 390 15.36 5.13 -17.52
N ASP A 391 14.56 4.19 -17.02
CA ASP A 391 14.10 3.02 -17.75
C ASP A 391 12.67 3.22 -18.27
N LEU A 392 11.83 3.94 -17.49
CA LEU A 392 10.48 4.34 -17.86
C LEU A 392 10.26 5.84 -17.59
N LEU A 393 9.82 6.56 -18.61
CA LEU A 393 9.41 7.97 -18.52
C LEU A 393 7.89 8.07 -18.59
N CYS A 394 7.28 8.69 -17.59
CA CYS A 394 5.86 8.96 -17.48
C CYS A 394 5.61 10.46 -17.65
N ASP A 395 5.10 10.86 -18.81
CA ASP A 395 4.81 12.27 -19.15
C ASP A 395 3.39 12.64 -18.73
N LEU A 396 3.28 13.45 -17.67
CA LEU A 396 2.01 13.86 -17.09
C LEU A 396 1.21 14.81 -18.00
N PRO A 397 1.81 15.86 -18.60
CA PRO A 397 1.13 16.71 -19.57
C PRO A 397 0.49 15.96 -20.74
N THR A 398 1.20 15.00 -21.34
CA THR A 398 0.71 14.28 -22.53
C THR A 398 -0.04 12.99 -22.19
N GLY A 399 0.10 12.50 -20.96
CA GLY A 399 -0.42 11.21 -20.53
C GLY A 399 0.22 10.02 -21.28
N ARG A 400 1.44 10.19 -21.79
CA ARG A 400 2.18 9.15 -22.52
C ARG A 400 3.32 8.58 -21.69
N MET A 401 3.59 7.30 -21.89
CA MET A 401 4.75 6.63 -21.30
C MET A 401 5.74 6.22 -22.40
N LYS A 402 7.02 6.24 -22.08
CA LYS A 402 8.10 5.80 -22.98
C LYS A 402 9.06 4.88 -22.23
N ILE A 403 9.39 3.74 -22.85
CA ILE A 403 10.42 2.83 -22.36
C ILE A 403 11.75 3.25 -22.99
N SER A 404 12.80 3.34 -22.17
CA SER A 404 14.12 3.75 -22.63
C SER A 404 14.70 2.71 -23.58
N ASN A 405 15.40 3.17 -24.63
CA ASN A 405 16.19 2.28 -25.50
C ASN A 405 17.52 1.85 -24.86
N ARG A 406 17.85 2.39 -23.68
CA ARG A 406 19.02 2.03 -22.87
C ARG A 406 18.64 1.11 -21.69
N ILE A 407 17.37 0.69 -21.60
CA ILE A 407 16.94 -0.23 -20.55
C ILE A 407 17.72 -1.55 -20.66
N GLU A 408 18.22 -2.03 -19.52
CA GLU A 408 18.93 -3.30 -19.46
C GLU A 408 17.95 -4.47 -19.71
N SER A 409 18.31 -5.36 -20.64
CA SER A 409 17.52 -6.55 -20.95
C SER A 409 17.48 -7.52 -19.78
N ALA A 410 16.35 -8.19 -19.59
CA ALA A 410 16.21 -9.25 -18.59
C ALA A 410 17.17 -10.42 -18.89
N SER A 411 17.98 -10.80 -17.90
CA SER A 411 18.79 -12.03 -17.98
C SER A 411 17.88 -13.26 -17.97
N PRO A 412 18.26 -14.36 -18.66
CA PRO A 412 17.58 -15.63 -18.49
C PRO A 412 17.58 -16.06 -17.02
N THR A 413 16.42 -16.46 -16.52
CA THR A 413 16.21 -16.95 -15.16
C THR A 413 15.85 -18.43 -15.17
N GLU A 414 15.99 -19.12 -14.04
CA GLU A 414 15.62 -20.54 -13.90
C GLU A 414 14.17 -20.79 -14.31
N GLY A 415 13.24 -19.93 -13.88
CA GLY A 415 11.84 -20.00 -14.31
C GLY A 415 11.66 -19.82 -15.81
N SER A 416 12.37 -18.88 -16.45
CA SER A 416 12.27 -18.70 -17.91
C SER A 416 12.75 -19.92 -18.68
N LEU A 417 13.82 -20.56 -18.20
CA LEU A 417 14.36 -21.79 -18.79
C LEU A 417 13.42 -22.98 -18.57
N PHE A 418 12.81 -23.09 -17.39
CA PHE A 418 11.84 -24.15 -17.06
C PHE A 418 10.67 -24.16 -18.05
N PHE A 419 10.03 -23.01 -18.28
CA PHE A 419 8.91 -22.91 -19.21
C PHE A 419 9.33 -23.03 -20.68
N GLN A 420 10.54 -22.56 -21.02
CA GLN A 420 11.10 -22.73 -22.37
C GLN A 420 11.32 -24.21 -22.71
N GLN A 421 11.84 -25.01 -21.77
CA GLN A 421 12.05 -26.45 -21.95
C GLN A 421 10.74 -27.22 -22.10
N GLN A 422 9.66 -26.74 -21.49
CA GLN A 422 8.31 -27.30 -21.65
C GLN A 422 7.62 -26.85 -22.96
N GLY A 423 8.28 -26.05 -23.80
CA GLY A 423 7.74 -25.56 -25.06
C GLY A 423 6.59 -24.56 -24.90
N LEU A 424 6.44 -23.95 -23.71
CA LEU A 424 5.42 -22.94 -23.46
C LEU A 424 5.89 -21.57 -23.96
N PRO A 425 5.03 -20.80 -24.65
CA PRO A 425 5.41 -19.49 -25.16
C PRO A 425 5.66 -18.52 -23.98
N LEU A 426 6.86 -17.95 -23.96
CA LEU A 426 7.25 -16.90 -23.03
C LEU A 426 6.89 -15.52 -23.60
N ASN A 427 6.26 -14.67 -22.78
CA ASN A 427 5.87 -13.33 -23.21
C ASN A 427 7.12 -12.45 -23.42
N GLY A 428 7.22 -11.82 -24.60
CA GLY A 428 8.26 -10.83 -24.92
C GLY A 428 9.39 -11.30 -25.85
N LEU A 429 9.37 -12.54 -26.35
CA LEU A 429 10.43 -13.06 -27.24
C LEU A 429 9.95 -13.55 -28.63
N SER A 430 8.64 -13.79 -28.83
CA SER A 430 8.11 -14.21 -30.14
C SER A 430 7.75 -13.00 -31.01
N GLY A 431 8.77 -12.43 -31.67
CA GLY A 431 8.63 -11.40 -32.69
C GLY A 431 8.11 -11.89 -34.05
N GLN A 432 7.34 -12.99 -34.12
CA GLN A 432 6.79 -13.48 -35.38
C GLN A 432 5.31 -13.88 -35.27
N SER A 433 4.54 -13.23 -36.15
CA SER A 433 3.26 -13.70 -36.73
C SER A 433 2.00 -13.50 -35.91
N GLY A 434 1.31 -12.38 -36.19
CA GLY A 434 -0.07 -12.15 -35.76
C GLY A 434 -0.57 -10.73 -36.03
N LEU A 435 -0.43 -10.25 -37.28
CA LEU A 435 -1.04 -9.01 -37.75
C LEU A 435 -2.56 -9.20 -38.00
N ASP A 436 -3.27 -9.82 -37.06
CA ASP A 436 -4.71 -10.02 -37.14
C ASP A 436 -5.39 -9.48 -35.88
N SER A 437 -5.55 -8.15 -35.86
CA SER A 437 -6.34 -7.40 -34.88
C SER A 437 -7.86 -7.66 -34.97
N LYS A 438 -8.29 -8.91 -35.22
CA LYS A 438 -9.71 -9.32 -35.26
C LYS A 438 -10.03 -10.70 -34.66
N GLY A 439 -9.10 -11.35 -33.97
CA GLY A 439 -9.38 -12.53 -33.13
C GLY A 439 -9.03 -12.22 -31.68
N GLY A 440 -9.89 -12.55 -30.72
CA GLY A 440 -9.62 -12.36 -29.29
C GLY A 440 -8.30 -13.02 -28.90
N GLY A 441 -7.24 -12.22 -28.83
CA GLY A 441 -5.94 -12.66 -28.36
C GLY A 441 -6.11 -13.16 -26.95
N ILE A 442 -5.74 -14.42 -26.72
CA ILE A 442 -5.73 -15.02 -25.38
C ILE A 442 -4.91 -14.06 -24.52
N ASP A 443 -5.52 -13.48 -23.50
CA ASP A 443 -4.86 -12.65 -22.49
C ASP A 443 -4.48 -13.59 -21.33
N PRO A 444 -3.30 -14.23 -21.39
CA PRO A 444 -2.96 -15.28 -20.43
C PRO A 444 -2.75 -14.70 -19.02
N THR A 445 -2.44 -13.41 -18.92
CA THR A 445 -2.31 -12.67 -17.66
C THR A 445 -3.65 -12.22 -17.07
N GLY A 446 -4.66 -12.03 -17.92
CA GLY A 446 -5.93 -11.40 -17.56
C GLY A 446 -5.83 -9.89 -17.30
N ASP A 447 -4.72 -9.26 -17.68
CA ASP A 447 -4.44 -7.85 -17.39
C ASP A 447 -5.36 -6.91 -18.18
N ASN A 448 -5.65 -7.23 -19.45
CA ASN A 448 -6.52 -6.41 -20.29
C ASN A 448 -7.96 -6.46 -19.77
N GLN A 449 -8.46 -7.68 -19.50
CA GLN A 449 -9.81 -7.85 -18.92
C GLN A 449 -9.94 -7.15 -17.56
N PHE A 450 -8.90 -7.18 -16.73
CA PHE A 450 -8.89 -6.50 -15.46
C PHE A 450 -8.96 -4.97 -15.65
N MET A 451 -8.13 -4.41 -16.53
CA MET A 451 -8.11 -2.97 -16.81
C MET A 451 -9.44 -2.48 -17.37
N ASP A 452 -10.09 -3.24 -18.27
CA ASP A 452 -11.39 -2.88 -18.83
C ASP A 452 -12.46 -2.74 -17.72
N ARG A 453 -12.53 -3.70 -16.80
CA ARG A 453 -13.46 -3.64 -15.64
C ARG A 453 -13.14 -2.50 -14.69
N LEU A 454 -11.87 -2.20 -14.50
CA LEU A 454 -11.43 -1.09 -13.65
C LEU A 454 -11.85 0.25 -14.26
N LEU A 455 -11.61 0.44 -15.57
CA LEU A 455 -12.00 1.63 -16.31
C LEU A 455 -13.53 1.79 -16.39
N GLU A 456 -14.26 0.70 -16.55
CA GLU A 456 -15.74 0.69 -16.45
C GLU A 456 -16.20 1.16 -15.07
N SER A 457 -15.56 0.71 -14.00
CA SER A 457 -15.90 1.14 -12.64
C SER A 457 -15.66 2.64 -12.44
N ILE A 458 -14.57 3.17 -13.00
CA ILE A 458 -14.28 4.61 -13.02
C ILE A 458 -15.33 5.38 -13.84
N ALA A 459 -15.70 4.89 -15.02
CA ALA A 459 -16.73 5.49 -15.86
C ALA A 459 -18.10 5.52 -15.15
N ASN A 460 -18.41 4.47 -14.39
CA ASN A 460 -19.60 4.37 -13.55
C ASN A 460 -19.50 5.18 -12.23
N ARG A 461 -18.47 6.03 -12.07
CA ARG A 461 -18.29 6.95 -10.93
C ARG A 461 -18.20 6.26 -9.57
N HIS A 462 -17.63 5.06 -9.52
CA HIS A 462 -17.30 4.43 -8.24
C HIS A 462 -16.25 5.28 -7.51
N GLY A 463 -16.32 5.28 -6.17
CA GLY A 463 -15.41 6.04 -5.32
C GLY A 463 -13.97 5.53 -5.36
N GLU A 464 -13.04 6.36 -4.88
CA GLU A 464 -11.61 6.04 -4.82
C GLU A 464 -11.33 4.76 -4.01
N ASN A 465 -12.07 4.51 -2.92
CA ASN A 465 -11.94 3.29 -2.12
C ASN A 465 -12.30 2.02 -2.91
N ALA A 466 -13.39 2.05 -3.68
CA ALA A 466 -13.78 0.95 -4.54
C ALA A 466 -12.73 0.65 -5.62
N ILE A 467 -12.14 1.68 -6.23
CA ILE A 467 -11.06 1.52 -7.21
C ILE A 467 -9.80 0.95 -6.56
N ARG A 468 -9.45 1.41 -5.35
CA ARG A 468 -8.35 0.86 -4.54
C ARG A 468 -8.58 -0.61 -4.17
N ALA A 469 -9.80 -0.99 -3.82
CA ALA A 469 -10.16 -2.37 -3.49
C ALA A 469 -10.04 -3.31 -4.71
N LYS A 470 -10.51 -2.87 -5.88
CA LYS A 470 -10.33 -3.61 -7.14
C LYS A 470 -8.85 -3.77 -7.50
N TRP A 471 -8.08 -2.70 -7.38
CA TRP A 471 -6.64 -2.75 -7.63
C TRP A 471 -5.89 -3.65 -6.65
N ARG A 472 -6.22 -3.57 -5.35
CA ARG A 472 -5.72 -4.48 -4.31
C ARG A 472 -5.97 -5.94 -4.66
N SER A 473 -7.12 -6.26 -5.23
CA SER A 473 -7.46 -7.62 -5.66
C SER A 473 -6.54 -8.12 -6.78
N TRP A 474 -6.09 -7.22 -7.68
CA TRP A 474 -5.08 -7.56 -8.70
C TRP A 474 -3.71 -7.86 -8.07
N VAL A 475 -3.27 -7.04 -7.09
CA VAL A 475 -2.01 -7.28 -6.35
C VAL A 475 -2.07 -8.58 -5.54
N LEU A 476 -3.21 -8.87 -4.92
CA LEU A 476 -3.45 -10.13 -4.21
C LEU A 476 -3.44 -11.34 -5.15
N LYS A 477 -4.05 -11.21 -6.34
CA LYS A 477 -3.96 -12.24 -7.40
C LYS A 477 -2.50 -12.46 -7.79
N PHE A 478 -1.75 -11.40 -8.08
CA PHE A 478 -0.34 -11.49 -8.46
C PHE A 478 0.51 -12.23 -7.42
N THR A 479 0.41 -11.87 -6.14
CA THR A 479 1.17 -12.52 -5.06
C THR A 479 0.85 -14.00 -4.90
N ARG A 480 -0.42 -14.40 -5.08
CA ARG A 480 -0.83 -15.82 -5.03
C ARG A 480 -0.37 -16.61 -6.26
N ILE A 481 -0.35 -16.00 -7.44
CA ILE A 481 0.24 -16.59 -8.65
C ILE A 481 1.75 -16.74 -8.49
N ALA A 482 2.43 -15.76 -7.91
CA ALA A 482 3.86 -15.85 -7.61
C ALA A 482 4.18 -16.98 -6.63
N ALA A 483 3.33 -17.23 -5.63
CA ALA A 483 3.50 -18.37 -4.73
C ALA A 483 3.41 -19.71 -5.48
N ALA A 484 2.39 -19.87 -6.33
CA ALA A 484 2.24 -21.09 -7.14
C ALA A 484 3.35 -21.25 -8.18
N PHE A 485 3.86 -20.15 -8.75
CA PHE A 485 5.04 -20.16 -9.60
C PHE A 485 6.23 -20.73 -8.86
N GLU A 486 6.47 -20.30 -7.62
CA GLU A 486 7.59 -20.78 -6.84
C GLU A 486 7.48 -22.26 -6.50
N GLU A 487 6.30 -22.73 -6.11
CA GLU A 487 6.05 -24.15 -5.89
C GLU A 487 6.27 -24.98 -7.17
N THR A 488 5.90 -24.44 -8.34
CA THR A 488 6.02 -25.13 -9.63
C THR A 488 7.46 -25.19 -10.13
N VAL A 489 8.22 -24.10 -9.99
CA VAL A 489 9.58 -23.97 -10.53
C VAL A 489 10.65 -24.41 -9.52
N TYR A 490 10.49 -24.06 -8.25
CA TYR A 490 11.47 -24.27 -7.18
C TYR A 490 11.06 -25.36 -6.17
N GLY A 491 9.85 -25.91 -6.30
CA GLY A 491 9.33 -26.98 -5.44
C GLY A 491 8.73 -26.50 -4.11
N ALA A 492 8.96 -25.25 -3.70
CA ALA A 492 8.38 -24.64 -2.52
C ALA A 492 8.32 -23.12 -2.66
N SER A 493 7.42 -22.47 -1.91
CA SER A 493 7.30 -21.01 -1.89
C SER A 493 7.48 -20.44 -0.50
N ALA A 494 8.23 -19.33 -0.41
CA ALA A 494 8.32 -18.53 0.81
C ALA A 494 7.10 -17.62 1.02
N LEU A 495 6.26 -17.47 -0.02
CA LEU A 495 5.06 -16.63 -0.02
C LEU A 495 3.84 -17.33 0.59
N TYR A 496 3.90 -18.65 0.79
CA TYR A 496 2.82 -19.40 1.39
C TYR A 496 3.29 -20.10 2.67
N ILE A 497 2.77 -19.66 3.82
CA ILE A 497 3.08 -20.25 5.13
C ILE A 497 1.93 -21.17 5.53
N GLY A 498 2.28 -22.39 5.96
CA GLY A 498 1.31 -23.37 6.47
C GLY A 498 0.66 -24.24 5.40
N ALA A 499 1.29 -24.43 4.23
CA ALA A 499 0.81 -25.33 3.17
C ALA A 499 0.46 -26.73 3.72
N HIS A 500 1.34 -27.29 4.55
CA HIS A 500 1.14 -28.59 5.19
C HIS A 500 -0.14 -28.67 6.05
N ASP A 501 -0.44 -27.63 6.83
CA ASP A 501 -1.64 -27.59 7.68
C ASP A 501 -2.92 -27.56 6.83
N THR A 502 -2.88 -26.82 5.72
CA THR A 502 -4.00 -26.70 4.78
C THR A 502 -4.17 -27.94 3.91
N GLU A 503 -3.09 -28.66 3.60
CA GLU A 503 -3.14 -29.93 2.87
C GLU A 503 -3.69 -31.07 3.73
N THR A 504 -3.32 -31.10 5.01
CA THR A 504 -3.89 -32.03 6.00
C THR A 504 -5.41 -31.87 6.11
N GLY A 505 -5.90 -30.65 5.91
CA GLY A 505 -7.33 -30.35 5.81
C GLY A 505 -8.05 -30.49 7.15
N ALA A 506 -7.63 -29.70 8.14
CA ALA A 506 -8.18 -29.73 9.51
C ALA A 506 -9.72 -29.63 9.58
N TYR A 507 -10.34 -29.02 8.56
CA TYR A 507 -11.79 -28.83 8.46
C TYR A 507 -12.46 -29.73 7.40
N GLY A 508 -11.78 -30.79 6.95
CA GLY A 508 -12.30 -31.74 5.96
C GLY A 508 -12.18 -31.27 4.50
N VAL A 509 -11.44 -30.20 4.25
CA VAL A 509 -11.10 -29.70 2.91
C VAL A 509 -9.62 -29.39 2.83
N SER A 510 -9.00 -29.71 1.69
CA SER A 510 -7.59 -29.46 1.44
C SER A 510 -7.36 -28.51 0.27
N GLY A 511 -6.12 -28.05 0.15
CA GLY A 511 -5.63 -27.20 -0.93
C GLY A 511 -5.48 -25.74 -0.53
N HIS A 512 -4.53 -25.08 -1.20
CA HIS A 512 -4.13 -23.71 -0.95
C HIS A 512 -3.75 -22.96 -2.23
N GLY A 513 -3.54 -21.65 -2.10
CA GLY A 513 -3.05 -20.82 -3.20
C GLY A 513 -4.16 -20.42 -4.18
N TYR A 514 -3.78 -19.94 -5.35
CA TYR A 514 -4.73 -19.49 -6.38
C TYR A 514 -5.45 -20.67 -7.05
N VAL A 515 -6.65 -20.42 -7.58
CA VAL A 515 -7.50 -21.47 -8.18
C VAL A 515 -7.63 -21.22 -9.67
N TRP A 516 -7.19 -22.20 -10.45
CA TRP A 516 -7.37 -22.24 -11.92
C TRP A 516 -8.46 -23.24 -12.29
N SER A 517 -9.08 -23.04 -13.46
CA SER A 517 -10.07 -23.98 -14.02
C SER A 517 -9.46 -25.34 -14.35
N ASP A 518 -8.20 -25.34 -14.78
CA ASP A 518 -7.47 -26.51 -15.27
C ASP A 518 -5.96 -26.24 -15.21
N GLU A 519 -5.16 -27.31 -15.20
CA GLU A 519 -3.70 -27.23 -15.11
C GLU A 519 -3.06 -26.57 -16.33
N GLY A 520 -3.66 -26.69 -17.52
CA GLY A 520 -3.16 -26.06 -18.75
C GLY A 520 -3.28 -24.53 -18.69
N SER A 521 -4.38 -24.02 -18.13
CA SER A 521 -4.55 -22.58 -17.87
C SER A 521 -3.60 -22.07 -16.80
N LYS A 522 -3.33 -22.87 -15.74
CA LYS A 522 -2.31 -22.55 -14.74
C LYS A 522 -0.93 -22.40 -15.39
N LEU A 523 -0.45 -23.42 -16.10
CA LEU A 523 0.89 -23.39 -16.71
C LEU A 523 1.06 -22.22 -17.70
N ARG A 524 0.03 -21.91 -18.49
CA ARG A 524 0.06 -20.75 -19.41
C ARG A 524 0.13 -19.41 -18.67
N GLU A 525 -0.66 -19.22 -17.60
CA GLU A 525 -0.63 -17.97 -16.83
C GLU A 525 0.70 -17.82 -16.05
N LEU A 526 1.27 -18.91 -15.53
CA LEU A 526 2.59 -18.91 -14.90
C LEU A 526 3.69 -18.54 -15.90
N ALA A 527 3.70 -19.16 -17.08
CA ALA A 527 4.65 -18.85 -18.15
C ALA A 527 4.53 -17.39 -18.62
N ALA A 528 3.32 -16.84 -18.69
CA ALA A 528 3.10 -15.45 -19.06
C ALA A 528 3.61 -14.43 -18.02
N ASN A 529 3.61 -14.80 -16.73
CA ASN A 529 4.04 -13.93 -15.63
C ASN A 529 5.49 -14.13 -15.19
N VAL A 530 6.23 -15.10 -15.73
CA VAL A 530 7.59 -15.48 -15.30
C VAL A 530 8.54 -14.29 -15.16
N HIS A 531 8.65 -13.45 -16.18
CA HIS A 531 9.54 -12.28 -16.16
C HIS A 531 9.16 -11.24 -15.11
N ARG A 532 7.85 -11.04 -14.89
CA ARG A 532 7.32 -10.15 -13.85
C ARG A 532 7.63 -10.70 -12.45
N ILE A 533 7.39 -12.00 -12.25
CA ILE A 533 7.58 -12.66 -10.95
C ILE A 533 9.07 -12.70 -10.60
N GLU A 534 9.93 -13.16 -11.50
CA GLU A 534 11.37 -13.26 -11.26
C GLU A 534 12.02 -11.88 -11.05
N GLY A 535 11.56 -10.88 -11.81
CA GLY A 535 11.98 -9.50 -11.59
C GLY A 535 11.59 -8.99 -10.20
N TRP A 536 10.41 -9.37 -9.69
CA TRP A 536 9.95 -8.96 -8.36
C TRP A 536 10.63 -9.74 -7.21
N ARG A 537 10.90 -11.04 -7.37
CA ARG A 537 11.53 -11.90 -6.34
C ARG A 537 12.88 -11.38 -5.84
N ASN A 538 13.61 -10.65 -6.68
CA ASN A 538 14.90 -10.05 -6.34
C ASN A 538 14.79 -8.66 -5.70
N THR A 539 13.58 -8.15 -5.44
CA THR A 539 13.37 -6.81 -4.91
C THR A 539 13.15 -6.78 -3.41
N ARG A 540 13.38 -5.60 -2.82
CA ARG A 540 13.07 -5.33 -1.40
C ARG A 540 11.59 -5.53 -1.07
N SER A 541 10.70 -5.36 -2.04
CA SER A 541 9.26 -5.53 -1.87
C SER A 541 8.90 -6.99 -1.61
N TYR A 542 9.49 -7.92 -2.36
CA TYR A 542 9.32 -9.35 -2.14
C TYR A 542 9.79 -9.80 -0.75
N TYR A 543 11.02 -9.46 -0.35
CA TYR A 543 11.52 -9.81 0.99
C TYR A 543 10.71 -9.17 2.12
N SER A 544 10.24 -7.95 1.90
CA SER A 544 9.36 -7.27 2.85
C SER A 544 8.03 -7.98 3.02
N TYR A 545 7.46 -8.47 1.91
CA TYR A 545 6.20 -9.19 1.89
C TYR A 545 6.30 -10.54 2.61
N ILE A 546 7.38 -11.30 2.40
CA ILE A 546 7.66 -12.53 3.19
C ILE A 546 7.62 -12.24 4.69
N GLN A 547 8.30 -11.17 5.13
CA GLN A 547 8.33 -10.80 6.54
C GLN A 547 6.93 -10.42 7.07
N ASP A 548 6.09 -9.82 6.24
CA ASP A 548 4.74 -9.40 6.64
C ASP A 548 3.78 -10.58 6.72
N ILE A 549 3.85 -11.53 5.79
CA ILE A 549 3.10 -12.78 5.87
C ILE A 549 3.52 -13.56 7.12
N ALA A 550 4.83 -13.66 7.41
CA ALA A 550 5.33 -14.35 8.61
C ALA A 550 4.83 -13.71 9.91
N LYS A 551 4.80 -12.37 9.99
CA LYS A 551 4.22 -11.65 11.14
C LYS A 551 2.71 -11.84 11.25
N GLY A 552 2.01 -11.84 10.12
CA GLY A 552 0.56 -12.04 10.06
C GLY A 552 0.15 -13.46 10.45
N TRP A 553 0.93 -14.47 10.07
CA TRP A 553 0.67 -15.88 10.36
C TRP A 553 0.51 -16.16 11.86
N GLY A 554 1.36 -15.57 12.69
CA GLY A 554 1.28 -15.72 14.15
C GLY A 554 -0.04 -15.19 14.74
N LYS A 555 -0.68 -14.22 14.09
CA LYS A 555 -1.92 -13.56 14.53
C LYS A 555 -3.18 -14.07 13.82
N LYS A 556 -3.04 -15.04 12.91
CA LYS A 556 -4.17 -15.55 12.12
C LYS A 556 -5.14 -16.33 13.03
N PRO A 557 -6.43 -15.95 13.09
CA PRO A 557 -7.42 -16.61 13.94
C PRO A 557 -7.61 -18.09 13.63
N VAL A 558 -7.75 -18.43 12.34
CA VAL A 558 -7.93 -19.82 11.88
C VAL A 558 -6.71 -20.30 11.11
N ARG A 559 -6.17 -21.45 11.53
CA ARG A 559 -5.07 -22.18 10.87
C ARG A 559 -5.61 -23.47 10.23
N GLY A 560 -4.91 -23.99 9.23
CA GLY A 560 -5.31 -25.25 8.55
C GLY A 560 -6.50 -25.13 7.58
N LEU A 561 -6.99 -23.92 7.32
CA LEU A 561 -7.96 -23.64 6.25
C LEU A 561 -7.56 -22.40 5.45
N ASP A 562 -7.34 -22.57 4.15
CA ASP A 562 -7.21 -21.45 3.23
C ASP A 562 -8.60 -21.00 2.76
N MET A 563 -9.22 -20.09 3.53
CA MET A 563 -10.53 -19.52 3.20
C MET A 563 -10.57 -18.93 1.78
N HIS A 564 -9.46 -18.35 1.31
CA HIS A 564 -9.40 -17.73 0.00
C HIS A 564 -9.38 -18.75 -1.13
N HIS A 565 -8.61 -19.81 -0.96
CA HIS A 565 -8.63 -20.93 -1.90
C HIS A 565 -10.02 -21.59 -1.94
N GLN A 566 -10.61 -21.90 -0.79
CA GLN A 566 -11.91 -22.58 -0.76
C GLN A 566 -13.05 -21.70 -1.29
N HIS A 567 -13.06 -20.41 -1.00
CA HIS A 567 -14.01 -19.47 -1.59
C HIS A 567 -13.83 -19.36 -3.11
N ASP A 568 -12.59 -19.29 -3.61
CA ASP A 568 -12.33 -19.25 -5.06
C ASP A 568 -12.77 -20.52 -5.77
N LYS A 569 -12.69 -21.70 -5.12
CA LYS A 569 -13.24 -22.95 -5.69
C LYS A 569 -14.75 -22.86 -5.90
N LEU A 570 -15.50 -22.30 -4.96
CA LEU A 570 -16.95 -22.07 -5.12
C LEU A 570 -17.25 -21.11 -6.28
N ARG A 571 -16.37 -20.14 -6.53
CA ARG A 571 -16.54 -19.13 -7.57
C ARG A 571 -16.15 -19.61 -8.96
N CYS A 572 -15.00 -20.28 -9.06
CA CYS A 572 -14.32 -20.53 -10.33
C CYS A 572 -14.52 -21.95 -10.87
N LEU A 573 -14.84 -22.93 -10.01
CA LEU A 573 -14.91 -24.34 -10.39
C LEU A 573 -16.35 -24.85 -10.44
N LYS A 574 -16.57 -25.82 -11.32
CA LYS A 574 -17.79 -26.64 -11.32
C LYS A 574 -17.60 -27.80 -10.35
N LEU A 575 -18.08 -27.63 -9.12
CA LEU A 575 -17.93 -28.61 -8.06
C LEU A 575 -19.09 -29.60 -8.03
N THR A 576 -18.81 -30.83 -7.60
CA THR A 576 -19.85 -31.81 -7.25
C THR A 576 -20.60 -31.37 -5.97
N HIS A 577 -21.76 -31.98 -5.72
CA HIS A 577 -22.51 -31.73 -4.49
C HIS A 577 -21.69 -32.07 -3.24
N ASP A 578 -20.90 -33.14 -3.25
CA ASP A 578 -20.08 -33.50 -2.09
C ASP A 578 -18.90 -32.54 -1.87
N GLN A 579 -18.24 -32.12 -2.95
CA GLN A 579 -17.15 -31.14 -2.87
C GLN A 579 -17.63 -29.78 -2.37
N SER A 580 -18.73 -29.28 -2.91
CA SER A 580 -19.31 -28.00 -2.47
C SER A 580 -19.85 -28.09 -1.03
N ALA A 581 -20.48 -29.22 -0.65
CA ALA A 581 -20.89 -29.47 0.73
C ALA A 581 -19.71 -29.41 1.72
N ALA A 582 -18.59 -30.05 1.39
CA ALA A 582 -17.41 -30.04 2.24
C ALA A 582 -16.89 -28.61 2.48
N ILE A 583 -16.87 -27.77 1.44
CA ILE A 583 -16.44 -26.36 1.56
C ILE A 583 -17.40 -25.56 2.45
N TYR A 584 -18.71 -25.65 2.23
CA TYR A 584 -19.69 -24.93 3.04
C TYR A 584 -19.62 -25.34 4.51
N LEU A 585 -19.51 -26.65 4.79
CA LEU A 585 -19.38 -27.17 6.14
C LEU A 585 -18.06 -26.72 6.78
N ALA A 586 -16.94 -26.74 6.04
CA ALA A 586 -15.64 -26.27 6.54
C ALA A 586 -15.67 -24.78 6.91
N LEU A 587 -16.26 -23.94 6.06
CA LEU A 587 -16.38 -22.49 6.33
C LEU A 587 -17.32 -22.19 7.51
N ALA A 588 -18.44 -22.92 7.63
CA ALA A 588 -19.34 -22.77 8.77
C ALA A 588 -18.66 -23.23 10.07
N ARG A 589 -18.00 -24.39 10.03
CA ARG A 589 -17.32 -25.01 11.17
C ARG A 589 -16.15 -24.16 11.66
N CYS A 590 -15.35 -23.57 10.77
CA CYS A 590 -14.21 -22.78 11.21
C CYS A 590 -14.63 -21.48 11.93
N VAL A 591 -15.74 -20.88 11.54
CA VAL A 591 -16.32 -19.71 12.23
C VAL A 591 -16.97 -20.13 13.57
N GLU A 592 -17.59 -21.30 13.62
CA GLU A 592 -18.22 -21.82 14.83
C GLU A 592 -17.18 -22.27 15.89
N GLU A 593 -16.16 -23.01 15.47
CA GLU A 593 -15.10 -23.52 16.33
C GLU A 593 -14.05 -22.45 16.67
N ALA A 594 -14.05 -21.29 16.01
CA ALA A 594 -13.19 -20.18 16.40
C ALA A 594 -13.42 -19.84 17.88
N GLY A 595 -12.36 -19.95 18.69
CA GLY A 595 -12.42 -19.77 20.14
C GLY A 595 -12.94 -20.97 20.95
N SER A 596 -13.49 -22.02 20.33
CA SER A 596 -13.81 -23.24 21.09
C SER A 596 -12.53 -24.04 21.28
N SER A 597 -12.17 -24.36 22.53
CA SER A 597 -10.93 -25.09 22.85
C SER A 597 -10.89 -26.46 22.16
N SER A 598 -10.15 -26.59 21.06
CA SER A 598 -9.76 -27.87 20.51
C SER A 598 -8.53 -28.39 21.29
N GLY A 599 -8.80 -29.19 22.32
CA GLY A 599 -7.80 -30.04 22.98
C GLY A 599 -7.13 -29.46 24.23
N SER A 600 -7.64 -29.83 25.42
CA SER A 600 -6.77 -30.06 26.57
C SER A 600 -7.19 -31.38 27.23
N THR A 601 -6.20 -32.27 27.28
CA THR A 601 -6.16 -33.54 27.99
C THR A 601 -6.58 -33.40 29.45
N SER A 602 -7.42 -34.34 29.89
CA SER A 602 -7.60 -34.83 31.28
C SER A 602 -6.91 -34.03 32.39
N ALA A 603 -7.69 -33.24 33.13
CA ALA A 603 -7.34 -32.85 34.49
C ALA A 603 -8.46 -33.31 35.44
N SER A 604 -8.09 -34.23 36.32
CA SER A 604 -8.92 -34.81 37.37
C SER A 604 -9.26 -33.79 38.48
N SER A 605 -10.37 -34.09 39.17
CA SER A 605 -10.86 -33.54 40.45
C SER A 605 -9.77 -33.08 41.42
N THR A 606 -9.90 -32.04 42.24
CA THR A 606 -10.91 -31.79 43.29
C THR A 606 -10.73 -30.35 43.85
N ASP A 607 -11.77 -29.86 44.56
CA ASP A 607 -11.79 -28.79 45.58
C ASP A 607 -12.66 -27.56 45.27
N LEU A 608 -13.89 -27.65 45.77
CA LEU A 608 -14.95 -26.64 45.71
C LEU A 608 -14.93 -25.77 46.98
N SER A 609 -14.58 -24.49 46.83
CA SER A 609 -15.32 -23.33 47.40
C SER A 609 -14.55 -22.01 47.33
N SER A 610 -13.21 -22.00 47.18
CA SER A 610 -12.41 -20.78 46.97
C SER A 610 -12.14 -20.45 45.49
N MET A 611 -12.40 -21.39 44.59
CA MET A 611 -12.19 -21.24 43.13
C MET A 611 -13.35 -20.53 42.40
N ALA A 612 -14.53 -20.33 42.98
CA ALA A 612 -15.70 -19.84 42.23
C ALA A 612 -15.53 -18.42 41.66
N GLN A 613 -14.82 -17.51 42.34
CA GLN A 613 -14.55 -16.16 41.84
C GLN A 613 -13.39 -16.14 40.84
N SER A 614 -12.33 -16.93 41.07
CA SER A 614 -11.22 -17.06 40.11
C SER A 614 -11.65 -17.76 38.82
N LEU A 615 -12.47 -18.81 38.93
CA LEU A 615 -13.05 -19.53 37.79
C LEU A 615 -14.03 -18.66 37.00
N ASN A 616 -14.80 -17.78 37.66
CA ASN A 616 -15.68 -16.85 36.95
C ASN A 616 -14.90 -15.79 36.16
N ILE A 617 -13.81 -15.25 36.71
CA ILE A 617 -12.95 -14.30 36.00
C ILE A 617 -12.21 -14.97 34.84
N THR A 618 -11.72 -16.20 35.02
CA THR A 618 -11.07 -16.97 33.94
C THR A 618 -12.07 -17.45 32.88
N ASN A 619 -13.29 -17.82 33.27
CA ASN A 619 -14.35 -18.17 32.33
C ASN A 619 -14.84 -16.96 31.55
N GLU A 620 -14.92 -15.79 32.18
CA GLU A 620 -15.31 -14.55 31.51
C GLU A 620 -14.20 -14.05 30.57
N SER A 621 -12.93 -14.15 30.98
CA SER A 621 -11.80 -13.82 30.10
C SER A 621 -11.71 -14.79 28.91
N ALA A 622 -11.87 -16.10 29.13
CA ALA A 622 -11.92 -17.09 28.06
C ALA A 622 -13.08 -16.83 27.10
N ARG A 623 -14.29 -16.55 27.60
CA ARG A 623 -15.45 -16.20 26.75
C ARG A 623 -15.18 -14.96 25.90
N ARG A 624 -14.54 -13.92 26.46
CA ARG A 624 -14.17 -12.70 25.72
C ARG A 624 -13.14 -13.00 24.64
N VAL A 625 -12.12 -13.82 24.92
CA VAL A 625 -11.13 -14.26 23.92
C VAL A 625 -11.81 -15.04 22.80
N ASN A 626 -12.76 -15.92 23.14
CA ASN A 626 -13.47 -16.72 22.15
C ASN A 626 -14.36 -15.86 21.25
N ALA A 627 -15.12 -14.94 21.83
CA ALA A 627 -15.92 -13.98 21.07
C ALA A 627 -15.06 -13.10 20.15
N GLN A 628 -13.89 -12.67 20.63
CA GLN A 628 -12.93 -11.91 19.82
C GLN A 628 -12.37 -12.75 18.66
N LEU A 629 -12.03 -14.02 18.89
CA LEU A 629 -11.56 -14.92 17.83
C LEU A 629 -12.65 -15.18 16.79
N GLN A 630 -13.91 -15.35 17.20
CA GLN A 630 -15.03 -15.48 16.27
C GLN A 630 -15.22 -14.20 15.44
N TYR A 631 -15.16 -13.04 16.09
CA TYR A 631 -15.21 -11.73 15.44
C TYR A 631 -14.09 -11.60 14.38
N ASP A 632 -12.84 -11.88 14.76
CA ASP A 632 -11.70 -11.80 13.84
C ASP A 632 -11.78 -12.85 12.72
N THR A 633 -12.37 -14.02 12.98
CA THR A 633 -12.58 -15.06 11.96
C THR A 633 -13.61 -14.65 10.92
N VAL A 634 -14.69 -13.99 11.33
CA VAL A 634 -15.66 -13.41 10.40
C VAL A 634 -15.01 -12.31 9.58
N LEU A 635 -14.21 -11.42 10.18
CA LEU A 635 -13.45 -10.42 9.42
C LEU A 635 -12.49 -11.06 8.42
N GLN A 636 -11.77 -12.11 8.82
CA GLN A 636 -10.88 -12.85 7.94
C GLN A 636 -11.64 -13.43 6.73
N LEU A 637 -12.84 -13.95 6.94
CA LEU A 637 -13.71 -14.42 5.86
C LEU A 637 -14.16 -13.25 4.97
N LEU A 638 -14.55 -12.10 5.54
CA LEU A 638 -14.96 -10.92 4.78
C LEU A 638 -13.82 -10.33 3.94
N CYS A 639 -12.56 -10.40 4.39
CA CYS A 639 -11.38 -9.99 3.61
C CYS A 639 -11.19 -10.82 2.33
N VAL A 640 -11.72 -12.04 2.31
CA VAL A 640 -11.57 -13.00 1.20
C VAL A 640 -12.71 -12.89 0.19
N ILE A 641 -13.85 -12.36 0.60
CA ILE A 641 -15.04 -12.29 -0.25
C ILE A 641 -14.87 -11.12 -1.24
N PRO A 642 -14.94 -11.38 -2.56
CA PRO A 642 -14.77 -10.37 -3.60
C PRO A 642 -15.98 -9.42 -3.70
N ASP A 643 -15.91 -8.45 -4.62
CA ASP A 643 -16.97 -7.46 -4.93
C ASP A 643 -18.41 -8.03 -5.04
N ALA A 644 -18.57 -9.32 -5.34
CA ALA A 644 -19.89 -9.98 -5.38
C ALA A 644 -20.53 -10.21 -4.00
N GLY A 645 -19.84 -9.86 -2.91
CA GLY A 645 -20.31 -10.02 -1.54
C GLY A 645 -20.65 -11.47 -1.20
N LEU A 646 -21.65 -11.67 -0.34
CA LEU A 646 -22.02 -13.00 0.18
C LEU A 646 -22.67 -13.93 -0.87
N PHE A 647 -22.70 -13.58 -2.15
CA PHE A 647 -23.42 -14.31 -3.18
C PHE A 647 -23.02 -15.80 -3.24
N TYR A 648 -21.73 -16.12 -3.40
CA TYR A 648 -21.26 -17.50 -3.52
C TYR A 648 -21.44 -18.32 -2.22
N LEU A 649 -21.39 -17.66 -1.06
CA LEU A 649 -21.74 -18.29 0.21
C LEU A 649 -23.24 -18.61 0.28
N SER A 650 -24.08 -17.67 -0.17
CA SER A 650 -25.54 -17.82 -0.14
C SER A 650 -26.08 -18.92 -1.05
N LEU A 651 -25.33 -19.33 -2.08
CA LEU A 651 -25.72 -20.46 -2.94
C LEU A 651 -25.85 -21.77 -2.16
N GLY A 652 -25.15 -21.92 -1.03
CA GLY A 652 -25.28 -23.09 -0.16
C GLY A 652 -26.66 -23.23 0.49
N LEU A 653 -27.48 -22.17 0.52
CA LEU A 653 -28.90 -22.24 0.95
C LEU A 653 -29.77 -23.07 0.01
N PHE A 654 -29.32 -23.31 -1.23
CA PHE A 654 -30.02 -24.11 -2.24
C PHE A 654 -29.41 -25.50 -2.41
N HIS A 655 -28.47 -25.88 -1.55
CA HIS A 655 -27.79 -27.17 -1.64
C HIS A 655 -28.77 -28.34 -1.40
N PRO A 656 -28.65 -29.48 -2.11
CA PRO A 656 -29.55 -30.63 -1.93
C PRO A 656 -29.50 -31.22 -0.52
N ARG A 657 -28.31 -31.25 0.09
CA ARG A 657 -28.13 -31.74 1.46
C ARG A 657 -28.67 -30.76 2.50
N GLN A 658 -29.48 -31.24 3.45
CA GLN A 658 -30.12 -30.40 4.47
C GLN A 658 -29.10 -29.83 5.47
N ASP A 659 -28.17 -30.65 5.96
CA ASP A 659 -27.11 -30.24 6.90
C ASP A 659 -26.31 -29.03 6.40
N VAL A 660 -25.97 -29.00 5.10
CA VAL A 660 -25.30 -27.87 4.45
C VAL A 660 -26.15 -26.60 4.52
N ARG A 661 -27.44 -26.69 4.18
CA ARG A 661 -28.34 -25.53 4.23
C ARG A 661 -28.41 -24.95 5.64
N MET A 662 -28.50 -25.82 6.66
CA MET A 662 -28.52 -25.41 8.07
C MET A 662 -27.21 -24.74 8.49
N ALA A 663 -26.07 -25.33 8.12
CA ALA A 663 -24.75 -24.78 8.43
C ALA A 663 -24.56 -23.38 7.79
N VAL A 664 -25.03 -23.20 6.56
CA VAL A 664 -24.96 -21.90 5.86
C VAL A 664 -25.89 -20.86 6.50
N VAL A 665 -27.09 -21.25 6.95
CA VAL A 665 -27.96 -20.34 7.75
C VAL A 665 -27.21 -19.86 8.99
N LYS A 666 -26.67 -20.78 9.79
CA LYS A 666 -25.92 -20.44 11.01
C LYS A 666 -24.67 -19.59 10.75
N LEU A 667 -24.01 -19.79 9.62
CA LEU A 667 -22.88 -18.96 9.19
C LEU A 667 -23.34 -17.55 8.82
N LEU A 668 -24.41 -17.42 8.02
CA LEU A 668 -24.96 -16.13 7.60
C LEU A 668 -25.53 -15.34 8.78
N GLU A 669 -26.09 -16.00 9.79
CA GLU A 669 -26.51 -15.34 11.04
C GLU A 669 -25.32 -14.70 11.76
N ARG A 670 -24.23 -15.43 11.95
CA ARG A 670 -23.01 -14.89 12.56
C ARG A 670 -22.41 -13.73 11.77
N ILE A 671 -22.46 -13.80 10.43
CA ILE A 671 -22.06 -12.69 9.57
C ILE A 671 -23.01 -11.49 9.74
N MET A 672 -24.31 -11.71 9.80
CA MET A 672 -25.31 -10.66 9.97
C MET A 672 -25.18 -9.94 11.32
N ASP A 673 -24.88 -10.67 12.40
CA ASP A 673 -24.69 -10.11 13.75
C ASP A 673 -23.35 -9.38 13.92
N HIS A 674 -22.40 -9.63 13.01
CA HIS A 674 -21.10 -8.96 13.00
C HIS A 674 -21.21 -7.51 12.53
N SER A 675 -20.47 -6.59 13.17
CA SER A 675 -20.54 -5.14 12.88
C SER A 675 -20.25 -4.78 11.42
N ALA A 676 -19.24 -5.41 10.82
CA ALA A 676 -19.00 -5.32 9.37
C ALA A 676 -19.95 -6.17 8.51
N GLY A 677 -20.24 -7.41 8.92
CA GLY A 677 -20.97 -8.36 8.09
C GLY A 677 -22.43 -7.97 7.86
N ARG A 678 -23.04 -7.17 8.73
CA ARG A 678 -24.37 -6.55 8.50
C ARG A 678 -24.46 -5.77 7.18
N HIS A 679 -23.37 -5.13 6.75
CA HIS A 679 -23.35 -4.38 5.48
C HIS A 679 -23.34 -5.31 4.28
N TYR A 680 -22.53 -6.37 4.35
CA TYR A 680 -22.48 -7.43 3.33
C TYR A 680 -23.82 -8.18 3.24
N TRP A 681 -24.48 -8.44 4.37
CA TRP A 681 -25.84 -8.94 4.41
C TRP A 681 -26.84 -7.95 3.80
N GLY A 682 -26.70 -6.66 4.08
CA GLY A 682 -27.50 -5.59 3.49
C GLY A 682 -27.47 -5.61 1.96
N GLN A 683 -26.29 -5.81 1.37
CA GLN A 683 -26.06 -5.90 -0.07
C GLN A 683 -26.53 -7.23 -0.70
N LEU A 684 -26.77 -8.27 0.09
CA LEU A 684 -27.23 -9.55 -0.42
C LEU A 684 -28.61 -9.44 -1.10
N GLY A 685 -28.72 -10.02 -2.29
CA GLY A 685 -29.93 -9.98 -3.11
C GLY A 685 -31.16 -10.60 -2.43
N ARG A 686 -32.34 -10.09 -2.78
CA ARG A 686 -33.64 -10.51 -2.20
C ARG A 686 -33.89 -12.01 -2.32
N PHE A 687 -33.48 -12.62 -3.44
CA PHE A 687 -33.64 -14.06 -3.68
C PHE A 687 -32.94 -14.91 -2.60
N ALA A 688 -31.68 -14.61 -2.30
CA ALA A 688 -30.92 -15.31 -1.27
C ALA A 688 -31.49 -15.05 0.14
N LYS A 689 -31.91 -13.81 0.44
CA LYS A 689 -32.56 -13.48 1.72
C LYS A 689 -33.86 -14.27 1.96
N LEU A 690 -34.68 -14.44 0.94
CA LEU A 690 -35.91 -15.24 1.04
C LEU A 690 -35.61 -16.72 1.32
N ALA A 691 -34.60 -17.28 0.64
CA ALA A 691 -34.16 -18.66 0.89
C ALA A 691 -33.65 -18.84 2.32
N PHE A 692 -32.87 -17.88 2.84
CA PHE A 692 -32.42 -17.89 4.22
C PHE A 692 -33.59 -17.95 5.22
N PHE A 693 -34.58 -17.06 5.09
CA PHE A 693 -35.74 -17.08 5.99
C PHE A 693 -36.59 -18.33 5.86
N ARG A 694 -36.66 -18.93 4.67
CA ARG A 694 -37.35 -20.21 4.47
C ARG A 694 -36.65 -21.34 5.23
N VAL A 695 -35.35 -21.53 5.02
CA VAL A 695 -34.56 -22.59 5.68
C VAL A 695 -34.55 -22.37 7.20
N LYS A 696 -34.45 -21.13 7.68
CA LYS A 696 -34.52 -20.81 9.11
C LYS A 696 -35.86 -21.17 9.75
N ARG A 697 -36.98 -21.03 9.04
CA ARG A 697 -38.29 -21.50 9.53
C ARG A 697 -38.38 -23.02 9.58
N GLU A 698 -37.78 -23.71 8.60
CA GLU A 698 -37.65 -25.17 8.61
C GLU A 698 -36.82 -25.66 9.82
N GLU A 699 -35.85 -24.87 10.29
CA GLU A 699 -35.12 -25.12 11.55
C GLU A 699 -36.02 -24.99 12.77
N ALA A 700 -36.74 -23.88 12.90
CA ALA A 700 -37.54 -23.57 14.08
C ALA A 700 -38.79 -24.46 14.26
N GLN A 701 -39.18 -25.20 13.22
CA GLN A 701 -40.29 -26.16 13.26
C GLN A 701 -39.86 -27.57 13.72
N LYS A 702 -38.57 -27.81 13.89
CA LYS A 702 -38.00 -29.02 14.49
C LYS A 702 -37.60 -28.73 15.93
#